data_AF-A0AA37NX35-F1
#
_entry.id   AF-A0AA37NX35-F1
#
_cell.length_a   1.000
_cell.length_b   1.000
_cell.length_c   1.000
_cell.angle_alpha   90.00
_cell.angle_beta   90.00
_cell.angle_gamma   90.00
#
_symmetry.space_group_name_H-M   'P 1'
#
loop_
_entity.id
_entity.type
_entity.pdbx_description
1 polymer ?
#
loop_
_entity_poly.entity_id
_entity_poly.type
_entity_poly.pdbx_seq_one_letter_code
_entity_poly.pdbx_strand_id
1 'polypeptide(L)'
;MALAEKGRTFSEDVSAANYTIHGITGVAKLHEQGILGKGVKVAIVDSGVDYDHPALGGGFGEGFKVIGGYDLVGSSAWPVEGYDKRPDSDPYEESEIGHGTHVSGIVVGNWQGVAPEASILSYKVFGAGNVLTSYSKSGGTDEETLIEAFLMAYDDGADIITSSIGGRGGFSNNAWAEIASRLVDRGLVVTISAGNDGAGGAFLADNGQSGRSVLSVASAEPEYVPGMPFDVIFKYKNGDIETKRFGFFHGSLAHPFPVNINSSGLPVIALSFDPYNVTIGCRFLSPESRNFSGALVLAPRGGCNAATKRYTLHSAGAEYVMLYNDDNLYPLEGDFGISKVEGLTAQSMGVQILAALKDGAKVTARFYNESYASFVNLKNPDVVSSKFTSMGGLYDLQIKPDIAAPGSNIFSTMPGRRYGLMSGTSMATPYVAGVAALYIGKYGGRATHGPGFGKRLSARILASCDSARWHNGNNMTDYGTWAPVFQLGNGLVNATKVMNYQSELSFAKFALNDTVNFVHTHSVNITNNCTGPITYRFCLHAAGGYEVLDDTEAASIKMGPQYTNFVPMDVTPVPGVTFPEGGFTVGSGETKEASSAMPLYSGKILVLGSNGEELAIPYMGVASDIRNNFRKIFTFNLSYYEQDFPRLQVKLRYGAQVLRWDIFEIGWKETSWGTYPPIPGKDGFVGMAATWDNEKHSAYFDPDFHDEFDLVRGPLTELARDDYNYPPYQAWWLGRLANGQKVKPGNYV
;
A
#
# COMPACT_ATOMS: atom_id res chain seq x y z
N MET A 1 22.77 10.69 -1.09
CA MET A 1 23.21 11.42 -2.32
C MET A 1 23.16 10.42 -3.47
N ALA A 2 22.54 10.68 -4.61
CA ALA A 2 21.77 11.84 -5.11
C ALA A 2 20.57 11.31 -5.95
N LEU A 3 19.59 12.10 -6.41
CA LEU A 3 19.35 13.55 -6.26
C LEU A 3 18.12 13.83 -5.39
N ALA A 4 18.02 15.04 -4.86
CA ALA A 4 16.86 15.52 -4.09
C ALA A 4 15.87 16.35 -4.93
N GLU A 5 15.87 16.19 -6.27
CA GLU A 5 14.98 16.89 -7.20
C GLU A 5 13.78 16.01 -7.58
N LYS A 6 12.97 15.63 -6.58
CA LYS A 6 11.79 14.76 -6.77
C LYS A 6 10.54 15.51 -7.27
N GLY A 7 10.32 16.73 -6.79
CA GLY A 7 9.36 17.65 -7.39
C GLY A 7 10.03 18.42 -8.52
N ARG A 8 9.41 18.47 -9.70
CA ARG A 8 9.82 19.32 -10.83
C ARG A 8 8.89 20.52 -10.91
N THR A 9 9.39 21.68 -11.35
CA THR A 9 8.56 22.86 -11.59
C THR A 9 7.93 22.75 -12.97
N PHE A 10 6.62 22.60 -13.04
CA PHE A 10 5.86 22.59 -14.30
C PHE A 10 5.37 24.01 -14.61
N SER A 11 5.03 24.30 -15.86
CA SER A 11 4.29 25.51 -16.23
C SER A 11 2.90 25.51 -15.58
N GLU A 12 2.29 26.69 -15.41
CA GLU A 12 0.97 26.85 -14.78
C GLU A 12 -0.15 26.06 -15.51
N ASP A 13 0.04 25.79 -16.80
CA ASP A 13 -0.83 24.97 -17.65
C ASP A 13 -0.43 23.47 -17.66
N VAL A 14 -0.55 22.80 -16.50
CA VAL A 14 -0.45 21.31 -16.41
C VAL A 14 -1.68 20.63 -17.03
N SER A 15 -2.75 21.39 -17.30
CA SER A 15 -3.97 20.98 -18.00
C SER A 15 -3.70 20.38 -19.39
N ALA A 16 -2.56 20.69 -20.00
CA ALA A 16 -2.11 20.12 -21.27
C ALA A 16 -1.68 18.64 -21.23
N ALA A 17 -1.59 18.01 -20.04
CA ALA A 17 -1.13 16.62 -19.91
C ALA A 17 -2.20 15.60 -20.40
N ASN A 18 -1.90 14.89 -21.50
CA ASN A 18 -2.70 13.77 -22.01
C ASN A 18 -2.40 12.46 -21.24
N TYR A 19 -2.58 12.55 -19.93
CA TYR A 19 -2.42 11.49 -18.94
C TYR A 19 -3.67 11.46 -18.06
N THR A 20 -4.15 10.29 -17.62
CA THR A 20 -5.17 10.22 -16.55
C THR A 20 -5.30 8.83 -15.93
N ILE A 21 -5.63 8.80 -14.65
CA ILE A 21 -5.95 7.60 -13.85
C ILE A 21 -7.46 7.46 -13.57
N HIS A 22 -8.31 8.25 -14.23
CA HIS A 22 -9.76 8.30 -13.98
C HIS A 22 -10.61 7.40 -14.90
N GLY A 23 -9.98 6.72 -15.88
CA GLY A 23 -10.67 5.87 -16.86
C GLY A 23 -11.29 4.61 -16.24
N ILE A 24 -10.46 3.71 -15.71
CA ILE A 24 -10.88 2.42 -15.14
C ILE A 24 -11.84 2.55 -13.95
N THR A 25 -11.68 3.58 -13.12
CA THR A 25 -12.54 3.83 -11.95
C THR A 25 -13.86 4.50 -12.33
N GLY A 26 -14.03 4.93 -13.59
CA GLY A 26 -15.20 5.67 -14.05
C GLY A 26 -15.28 7.12 -13.59
N VAL A 27 -14.30 7.64 -12.84
CA VAL A 27 -14.27 9.04 -12.37
C VAL A 27 -14.38 10.03 -13.54
N ALA A 28 -13.72 9.75 -14.66
CA ALA A 28 -13.77 10.62 -15.85
C ALA A 28 -15.21 10.80 -16.37
N LYS A 29 -16.01 9.72 -16.36
CA LYS A 29 -17.42 9.73 -16.78
C LYS A 29 -18.32 10.55 -15.85
N LEU A 30 -17.88 10.82 -14.62
CA LEU A 30 -18.58 11.68 -13.66
C LEU A 30 -18.16 13.15 -13.84
N HIS A 31 -16.88 13.40 -14.11
CA HIS A 31 -16.39 14.73 -14.50
C HIS A 31 -17.07 15.22 -15.80
N GLU A 32 -17.22 14.34 -16.80
CA GLU A 32 -18.01 14.58 -18.03
C GLU A 32 -19.48 14.96 -17.76
N GLN A 33 -20.04 14.57 -16.61
CA GLN A 33 -21.41 14.91 -16.17
C GLN A 33 -21.46 16.16 -15.29
N GLY A 34 -20.34 16.86 -15.08
CA GLY A 34 -20.24 18.00 -14.16
C GLY A 34 -20.30 17.62 -12.67
N ILE A 35 -20.14 16.34 -12.34
CA ILE A 35 -20.10 15.87 -10.94
C ILE A 35 -18.66 15.97 -10.46
N LEU A 36 -18.34 17.05 -9.74
CA LEU A 36 -16.97 17.44 -9.36
C LEU A 36 -16.74 17.52 -7.83
N GLY A 37 -17.70 17.10 -7.01
CA GLY A 37 -17.59 17.11 -5.54
C GLY A 37 -17.85 18.48 -4.89
N LYS A 38 -18.65 19.33 -5.53
CA LYS A 38 -18.96 20.70 -5.09
C LYS A 38 -19.48 20.76 -3.66
N GLY A 39 -18.90 21.66 -2.85
CA GLY A 39 -19.39 21.99 -1.51
C GLY A 39 -19.13 20.96 -0.43
N VAL A 40 -18.38 19.89 -0.74
CA VAL A 40 -17.96 18.88 0.24
C VAL A 40 -16.74 19.35 1.00
N LYS A 41 -16.71 19.11 2.32
CA LYS A 41 -15.51 19.30 3.15
C LYS A 41 -14.75 17.98 3.33
N VAL A 42 -13.53 17.91 2.82
CA VAL A 42 -12.61 16.78 3.04
C VAL A 42 -11.48 17.20 3.98
N ALA A 43 -11.35 16.51 5.11
CA ALA A 43 -10.21 16.66 6.01
C ALA A 43 -9.06 15.77 5.56
N ILE A 44 -7.88 16.37 5.37
CA ILE A 44 -6.61 15.69 5.10
C ILE A 44 -5.82 15.68 6.41
N VAL A 45 -5.54 14.49 6.95
CA VAL A 45 -4.71 14.31 8.16
C VAL A 45 -3.36 13.74 7.73
N ASP A 46 -2.34 14.59 7.67
CA ASP A 46 -1.07 14.31 6.96
C ASP A 46 0.08 15.25 7.41
N SER A 47 1.14 15.44 6.61
CA SER A 47 2.28 16.33 6.91
C SER A 47 2.02 17.83 6.71
N GLY A 48 0.79 18.23 6.38
CA GLY A 48 0.39 19.61 6.05
C GLY A 48 0.17 19.82 4.55
N VAL A 49 0.02 21.08 4.12
CA VAL A 49 -0.25 21.42 2.71
C VAL A 49 0.42 22.73 2.27
N ASP A 50 1.08 22.73 1.11
CA ASP A 50 1.40 23.94 0.35
C ASP A 50 0.11 24.48 -0.26
N TYR A 51 -0.65 25.25 0.52
CA TYR A 51 -1.90 25.87 0.08
C TYR A 51 -1.68 26.98 -0.97
N ASP A 52 -0.48 27.58 -1.01
CA ASP A 52 -0.05 28.57 -1.99
C ASP A 52 0.20 27.95 -3.38
N HIS A 53 0.18 26.62 -3.49
CA HIS A 53 0.19 25.90 -4.74
C HIS A 53 -1.05 26.27 -5.58
N PRO A 54 -0.91 26.84 -6.80
CA PRO A 54 -2.04 27.35 -7.59
C PRO A 54 -3.13 26.30 -7.85
N ALA A 55 -2.73 25.05 -8.12
CA ALA A 55 -3.64 23.94 -8.32
C ALA A 55 -4.45 23.49 -7.09
N LEU A 56 -4.02 23.89 -5.88
CA LEU A 56 -4.71 23.70 -4.60
C LEU A 56 -5.44 24.96 -4.14
N GLY A 57 -5.55 25.99 -5.00
CA GLY A 57 -6.31 27.22 -4.76
C GLY A 57 -5.47 28.48 -4.57
N GLY A 58 -4.17 28.35 -4.28
CA GLY A 58 -3.26 29.50 -4.16
C GLY A 58 -3.51 30.39 -2.94
N GLY A 59 -3.81 29.78 -1.79
CA GLY A 59 -3.96 30.44 -0.49
C GLY A 59 -4.81 29.65 0.51
N PHE A 60 -4.94 30.20 1.73
CA PHE A 60 -5.56 29.56 2.90
C PHE A 60 -6.71 30.40 3.49
N GLY A 61 -7.76 29.73 3.96
CA GLY A 61 -8.88 30.33 4.67
C GLY A 61 -10.11 30.64 3.80
N GLU A 62 -10.92 31.61 4.23
CA GLU A 62 -12.18 31.95 3.57
C GLU A 62 -11.97 32.42 2.12
N GLY A 63 -12.75 31.85 1.19
CA GLY A 63 -12.65 32.13 -0.26
C GLY A 63 -11.64 31.26 -1.01
N PHE A 64 -10.74 30.56 -0.31
CA PHE A 64 -9.81 29.61 -0.91
C PHE A 64 -10.36 28.17 -0.93
N LYS A 65 -9.59 27.26 -1.53
CA LYS A 65 -9.92 25.82 -1.59
C LYS A 65 -9.46 25.08 -0.34
N VAL A 66 -8.31 25.44 0.24
CA VAL A 66 -7.93 25.04 1.61
C VAL A 66 -8.58 26.04 2.57
N ILE A 67 -9.76 25.69 3.09
CA ILE A 67 -10.66 26.60 3.81
C ILE A 67 -10.33 26.78 5.30
N GLY A 68 -9.42 25.97 5.83
CA GLY A 68 -9.03 25.96 7.24
C GLY A 68 -8.20 24.72 7.59
N GLY A 69 -7.89 24.56 8.88
CA GLY A 69 -7.00 23.50 9.35
C GLY A 69 -6.30 23.86 10.65
N TYR A 70 -5.35 23.02 11.07
CA TYR A 70 -4.54 23.22 12.27
C TYR A 70 -3.23 22.41 12.20
N ASP A 71 -2.17 22.89 12.83
CA ASP A 71 -0.93 22.13 13.05
C ASP A 71 -0.87 21.65 14.51
N LEU A 72 -0.89 20.33 14.69
CA LEU A 72 -0.88 19.67 16.00
C LEU A 72 0.54 19.40 16.52
N VAL A 73 1.60 19.75 15.78
CA VAL A 73 3.00 19.41 16.10
C VAL A 73 3.98 20.57 15.93
N GLY A 74 3.78 21.43 14.93
CA GLY A 74 4.68 22.53 14.59
C GLY A 74 6.01 22.05 13.98
N SER A 75 6.88 23.01 13.64
CA SER A 75 8.22 22.83 13.04
C SER A 75 9.26 22.12 13.92
N SER A 76 8.84 21.34 14.92
CA SER A 76 9.70 20.61 15.85
C SER A 76 10.09 19.23 15.30
N ALA A 77 11.19 18.65 15.80
CA ALA A 77 11.57 17.27 15.48
C ALA A 77 10.85 16.23 16.38
N TRP A 78 9.73 16.59 17.01
CA TRP A 78 8.92 15.67 17.81
C TRP A 78 8.45 14.46 16.95
N PRO A 79 8.35 13.23 17.50
CA PRO A 79 8.54 12.81 18.89
C PRO A 79 9.97 12.41 19.27
N VAL A 80 11.02 12.96 18.63
CA VAL A 80 12.41 12.71 19.05
C VAL A 80 12.64 13.23 20.48
N GLU A 81 13.30 12.43 21.32
CA GLU A 81 13.60 12.74 22.72
C GLU A 81 14.33 14.10 22.84
N GLY A 82 13.75 15.03 23.60
CA GLY A 82 14.25 16.41 23.76
C GLY A 82 13.58 17.47 22.86
N TYR A 83 12.60 17.10 22.04
CA TYR A 83 11.79 18.03 21.24
C TYR A 83 10.31 17.94 21.65
N ASP A 84 9.71 19.07 22.02
CA ASP A 84 8.29 19.20 22.33
C ASP A 84 7.48 19.68 21.10
N LYS A 85 6.20 19.26 21.03
CA LYS A 85 5.21 19.83 20.10
C LYS A 85 5.12 21.36 20.26
N ARG A 86 4.85 22.06 19.15
CA ARG A 86 4.52 23.50 19.11
C ARG A 86 3.28 23.73 18.23
N PRO A 87 2.09 23.34 18.69
CA PRO A 87 0.88 23.42 17.86
C PRO A 87 0.47 24.86 17.58
N ASP A 88 0.04 25.15 16.35
CA ASP A 88 -0.50 26.45 15.95
C ASP A 88 -1.52 26.33 14.80
N SER A 89 -2.02 27.46 14.30
CA SER A 89 -3.12 27.51 13.33
C SER A 89 -2.70 27.39 11.85
N ASP A 90 -1.42 27.20 11.54
CA ASP A 90 -0.89 27.18 10.16
C ASP A 90 -0.45 25.76 9.71
N PRO A 91 -1.32 24.99 9.03
CA PRO A 91 -1.01 23.63 8.58
C PRO A 91 -0.06 23.58 7.36
N TYR A 92 0.74 24.63 7.13
CA TYR A 92 1.63 24.72 5.97
C TYR A 92 2.69 23.60 5.94
N GLU A 93 2.94 23.06 4.75
CA GLU A 93 3.92 22.01 4.49
C GLU A 93 5.34 22.56 4.38
N GLU A 94 6.15 22.31 5.41
CA GLU A 94 7.55 22.71 5.48
C GLU A 94 8.50 21.76 4.74
N SER A 95 8.10 20.50 4.50
CA SER A 95 8.99 19.49 3.95
C SER A 95 9.02 19.52 2.42
N GLU A 96 10.23 19.58 1.84
CA GLU A 96 10.44 19.46 0.39
C GLU A 96 9.88 18.16 -0.24
N ILE A 97 9.56 17.16 0.60
CA ILE A 97 8.87 15.92 0.21
C ILE A 97 7.38 16.17 -0.04
N GLY A 98 6.70 16.90 0.85
CA GLY A 98 5.32 17.31 0.62
C GLY A 98 4.26 16.23 0.54
N HIS A 99 4.29 15.23 1.43
CA HIS A 99 3.38 14.09 1.33
C HIS A 99 1.90 14.51 1.41
N GLY A 100 1.53 15.34 2.40
CA GLY A 100 0.18 15.89 2.52
C GLY A 100 -0.23 16.83 1.38
N THR A 101 0.75 17.49 0.74
CA THR A 101 0.54 18.28 -0.48
C THR A 101 0.23 17.39 -1.69
N HIS A 102 0.91 16.24 -1.82
CA HIS A 102 0.66 15.26 -2.87
C HIS A 102 -0.71 14.59 -2.70
N VAL A 103 -1.02 14.17 -1.48
CA VAL A 103 -2.32 13.61 -1.05
C VAL A 103 -3.46 14.59 -1.31
N SER A 104 -3.31 15.87 -0.97
CA SER A 104 -4.31 16.92 -1.24
C SER A 104 -4.62 17.07 -2.73
N GLY A 105 -3.60 17.02 -3.59
CA GLY A 105 -3.77 17.13 -5.04
C GLY A 105 -4.55 15.97 -5.66
N ILE A 106 -4.41 14.75 -5.13
CA ILE A 106 -5.20 13.59 -5.59
C ILE A 106 -6.69 13.77 -5.31
N VAL A 107 -7.05 14.45 -4.22
CA VAL A 107 -8.45 14.78 -3.92
C VAL A 107 -8.94 15.96 -4.78
N VAL A 108 -8.30 17.13 -4.68
CA VAL A 108 -8.90 18.40 -5.14
C VAL A 108 -8.10 19.16 -6.20
N GLY A 109 -7.03 18.57 -6.73
CA GLY A 109 -6.19 19.20 -7.75
C GLY A 109 -6.97 19.68 -8.97
N ASN A 110 -6.78 20.93 -9.38
CA ASN A 110 -7.58 21.53 -10.47
C ASN A 110 -7.36 20.90 -11.88
N TRP A 111 -6.33 20.08 -12.06
CA TRP A 111 -6.05 19.38 -13.32
C TRP A 111 -6.66 17.96 -13.36
N GLN A 112 -6.42 17.14 -12.32
CA GLN A 112 -6.81 15.72 -12.24
C GLN A 112 -7.07 15.25 -10.79
N GLY A 113 -7.55 16.14 -9.92
CA GLY A 113 -8.11 15.73 -8.63
C GLY A 113 -9.41 14.96 -8.84
N VAL A 114 -9.67 13.94 -8.03
CA VAL A 114 -10.89 13.10 -8.15
C VAL A 114 -12.16 13.92 -7.89
N ALA A 115 -12.11 14.92 -7.01
CA ALA A 115 -13.21 15.81 -6.64
C ALA A 115 -12.76 17.29 -6.64
N PRO A 116 -12.54 17.92 -7.81
CA PRO A 116 -11.85 19.20 -7.91
C PRO A 116 -12.65 20.42 -7.46
N GLU A 117 -13.97 20.30 -7.21
CA GLU A 117 -14.80 21.35 -6.59
C GLU A 117 -15.03 21.15 -5.06
N ALA A 118 -14.39 20.16 -4.43
CA ALA A 118 -14.41 20.01 -2.98
C ALA A 118 -13.41 20.96 -2.28
N SER A 119 -13.66 21.24 -1.00
CA SER A 119 -12.82 22.07 -0.12
C SER A 119 -12.03 21.21 0.86
N ILE A 120 -10.83 21.66 1.21
CA ILE A 120 -9.91 20.97 2.13
C ILE A 120 -9.90 21.64 3.51
N LEU A 121 -9.97 20.81 4.55
CA LEU A 121 -9.46 21.12 5.89
C LEU A 121 -8.14 20.35 6.07
N SER A 122 -7.05 21.01 6.47
CA SER A 122 -5.73 20.35 6.60
C SER A 122 -5.29 20.24 8.06
N TYR A 123 -5.02 19.03 8.53
CA TYR A 123 -4.53 18.78 9.88
C TYR A 123 -3.12 18.21 9.78
N LYS A 124 -2.12 19.04 10.12
CA LYS A 124 -0.72 18.67 10.12
C LYS A 124 -0.40 17.93 11.42
N VAL A 125 0.05 16.69 11.29
CA VAL A 125 0.32 15.77 12.41
C VAL A 125 1.75 15.24 12.43
N PHE A 126 2.61 15.70 11.52
CA PHE A 126 4.04 15.40 11.50
C PHE A 126 4.87 16.67 11.72
N GLY A 127 5.90 16.55 12.54
CA GLY A 127 6.90 17.60 12.73
C GLY A 127 7.89 17.72 11.57
N ALA A 128 8.84 18.64 11.69
CA ALA A 128 9.97 18.77 10.76
C ALA A 128 10.97 17.61 10.92
N GLY A 129 11.57 17.15 9.81
CA GLY A 129 12.60 16.10 9.86
C GLY A 129 13.89 16.57 10.53
N ASN A 130 14.50 15.70 11.34
CA ASN A 130 15.74 16.03 12.05
C ASN A 130 16.95 16.07 11.10
N VAL A 131 17.43 17.28 10.80
CA VAL A 131 18.59 17.56 9.92
C VAL A 131 19.88 16.85 10.38
N LEU A 132 20.00 16.48 11.66
CA LEU A 132 21.16 15.77 12.20
C LEU A 132 21.17 14.26 11.91
N THR A 133 20.05 13.68 11.45
CA THR A 133 19.96 12.25 11.10
C THR A 133 19.50 12.08 9.65
N SER A 134 20.35 11.49 8.82
CA SER A 134 20.14 11.35 7.36
C SER A 134 19.04 10.36 6.94
N TYR A 135 18.11 10.02 7.83
CA TYR A 135 17.12 8.94 7.68
C TYR A 135 15.67 9.40 7.50
N SER A 136 15.30 10.64 7.86
CA SER A 136 13.97 11.18 7.53
C SER A 136 13.97 12.70 7.35
N LYS A 137 13.25 13.18 6.33
CA LYS A 137 12.94 14.61 6.08
C LYS A 137 11.56 15.04 6.62
N SER A 138 10.85 14.15 7.28
CA SER A 138 9.65 14.42 8.09
C SER A 138 9.88 13.91 9.52
N GLY A 139 9.19 14.51 10.49
CA GLY A 139 9.14 14.04 11.87
C GLY A 139 8.32 12.76 12.01
N GLY A 140 7.92 12.44 13.25
CA GLY A 140 6.97 11.35 13.52
C GLY A 140 5.59 11.88 13.94
N THR A 141 4.69 10.94 14.23
CA THR A 141 3.39 11.17 14.88
C THR A 141 3.15 10.07 15.92
N ASP A 142 2.18 10.27 16.82
CA ASP A 142 1.59 9.23 17.66
C ASP A 142 0.07 9.09 17.42
N GLU A 143 -0.56 8.13 18.07
CA GLU A 143 -2.01 7.89 17.96
C GLU A 143 -2.86 8.97 18.64
N GLU A 144 -2.37 9.60 19.71
CA GLU A 144 -3.11 10.64 20.43
C GLU A 144 -3.31 11.87 19.53
N THR A 145 -2.26 12.26 18.79
CA THR A 145 -2.28 13.34 17.78
C THR A 145 -3.24 13.02 16.63
N LEU A 146 -3.26 11.77 16.17
CA LEU A 146 -4.16 11.32 15.10
C LEU A 146 -5.62 11.30 15.55
N ILE A 147 -5.88 10.90 16.79
CA ILE A 147 -7.20 10.96 17.42
C ILE A 147 -7.67 12.41 17.58
N GLU A 148 -6.79 13.30 18.06
CA GLU A 148 -7.10 14.73 18.24
C GLU A 148 -7.44 15.39 16.89
N ALA A 149 -6.62 15.20 15.85
CA ALA A 149 -6.88 15.70 14.50
C ALA A 149 -8.22 15.18 13.92
N PHE A 150 -8.55 13.90 14.15
CA PHE A 150 -9.83 13.32 13.72
C PHE A 150 -11.05 13.92 14.43
N LEU A 151 -10.90 14.34 15.70
CA LEU A 151 -11.95 15.01 16.46
C LEU A 151 -12.10 16.48 16.05
N MET A 152 -10.99 17.20 15.81
CA MET A 152 -11.03 18.56 15.25
C MET A 152 -11.70 18.58 13.87
N ALA A 153 -11.29 17.67 12.97
CA ALA A 153 -11.93 17.49 11.66
C ALA A 153 -13.43 17.18 11.76
N TYR A 154 -13.84 16.43 12.78
CA TYR A 154 -15.26 16.19 13.05
C TYR A 154 -15.99 17.49 13.43
N ASP A 155 -15.48 18.28 14.37
CA ASP A 155 -16.15 19.49 14.85
C ASP A 155 -16.13 20.64 13.83
N ASP A 156 -15.05 20.82 13.06
CA ASP A 156 -14.92 21.79 11.96
C ASP A 156 -15.82 21.49 10.75
N GLY A 157 -16.53 20.36 10.79
CA GLY A 157 -17.63 20.05 9.89
C GLY A 157 -17.27 19.17 8.69
N ALA A 158 -16.16 18.43 8.71
CA ALA A 158 -15.76 17.57 7.59
C ALA A 158 -16.81 16.47 7.31
N ASP A 159 -17.18 16.28 6.04
CA ASP A 159 -17.98 15.13 5.60
C ASP A 159 -17.13 13.85 5.49
N ILE A 160 -15.84 14.03 5.22
CA ILE A 160 -14.88 12.96 4.94
C ILE A 160 -13.58 13.26 5.69
N ILE A 161 -12.98 12.25 6.33
CA ILE A 161 -11.60 12.29 6.84
C ILE A 161 -10.76 11.29 6.06
N THR A 162 -9.63 11.72 5.51
CA THR A 162 -8.65 10.84 4.88
C THR A 162 -7.28 11.00 5.53
N SER A 163 -6.65 9.86 5.84
CA SER A 163 -5.39 9.79 6.58
C SER A 163 -4.46 8.78 5.92
N SER A 164 -3.43 9.25 5.24
CA SER A 164 -2.45 8.41 4.54
C SER A 164 -1.30 8.00 5.47
N ILE A 165 -1.68 7.53 6.65
CA ILE A 165 -0.84 7.27 7.82
C ILE A 165 -1.20 5.91 8.41
N GLY A 166 -0.19 5.17 8.86
CA GLY A 166 -0.35 3.89 9.57
C GLY A 166 0.82 3.62 10.50
N GLY A 167 0.61 2.70 11.44
CA GLY A 167 1.63 2.13 12.32
C GLY A 167 1.12 0.81 12.90
N ARG A 168 2.00 -0.19 13.03
CA ARG A 168 1.61 -1.60 13.23
C ARG A 168 0.73 -1.82 14.46
N GLY A 169 -0.46 -2.40 14.28
CA GLY A 169 -1.44 -2.58 15.35
C GLY A 169 -2.81 -3.10 14.91
N GLY A 170 -2.80 -4.15 14.08
CA GLY A 170 -3.95 -4.74 13.40
C GLY A 170 -5.04 -5.41 14.27
N PHE A 171 -5.37 -4.89 15.44
CA PHE A 171 -6.62 -5.20 16.15
C PHE A 171 -7.72 -4.20 15.76
N SER A 172 -8.98 -4.63 15.66
CA SER A 172 -10.09 -3.73 15.27
C SER A 172 -10.56 -2.77 16.38
N ASN A 173 -10.04 -2.92 17.60
CA ASN A 173 -10.46 -2.22 18.81
C ASN A 173 -9.34 -1.39 19.49
N ASN A 174 -8.25 -1.06 18.78
CA ASN A 174 -7.33 -0.02 19.25
C ASN A 174 -8.06 1.35 19.32
N ALA A 175 -7.51 2.30 20.08
CA ALA A 175 -8.19 3.56 20.40
C ALA A 175 -8.55 4.37 19.14
N TRP A 176 -7.62 4.47 18.18
CA TRP A 176 -7.83 5.24 16.95
C TRP A 176 -8.84 4.57 16.02
N ALA A 177 -8.78 3.23 15.86
CA ALA A 177 -9.71 2.43 15.07
C ALA A 177 -11.15 2.48 15.62
N GLU A 178 -11.33 2.46 16.93
CA GLU A 178 -12.62 2.58 17.60
C GLU A 178 -13.19 4.01 17.45
N ILE A 179 -12.38 5.05 17.65
CA ILE A 179 -12.81 6.45 17.48
C ILE A 179 -13.16 6.74 16.01
N ALA A 180 -12.30 6.35 15.06
CA ALA A 180 -12.56 6.47 13.63
C ALA A 180 -13.86 5.74 13.22
N SER A 181 -14.12 4.55 13.77
CA SER A 181 -15.37 3.82 13.52
C SER A 181 -16.61 4.55 14.06
N ARG A 182 -16.50 5.16 15.25
CA ARG A 182 -17.57 5.99 15.85
C ARG A 182 -17.85 7.26 15.04
N LEU A 183 -16.82 7.88 14.44
CA LEU A 183 -17.01 9.03 13.54
C LEU A 183 -17.77 8.63 12.25
N VAL A 184 -17.54 7.43 11.73
CA VAL A 184 -18.36 6.90 10.61
C VAL A 184 -19.82 6.69 11.00
N ASP A 185 -20.08 6.19 12.22
CA ASP A 185 -21.42 6.08 12.77
C ASP A 185 -22.08 7.46 13.04
N ARG A 186 -21.28 8.53 13.21
CA ARG A 186 -21.77 9.92 13.27
C ARG A 186 -21.99 10.56 11.90
N GLY A 187 -21.73 9.85 10.81
CA GLY A 187 -22.12 10.23 9.46
C GLY A 187 -20.97 10.52 8.49
N LEU A 188 -19.70 10.38 8.90
CA LEU A 188 -18.55 10.71 8.07
C LEU A 188 -18.09 9.50 7.24
N VAL A 189 -17.50 9.71 6.07
CA VAL A 189 -16.66 8.67 5.46
C VAL A 189 -15.25 8.81 6.01
N VAL A 190 -14.61 7.71 6.40
CA VAL A 190 -13.24 7.71 6.90
C VAL A 190 -12.41 6.71 6.09
N THR A 191 -11.36 7.20 5.42
CA THR A 191 -10.43 6.42 4.60
C THR A 191 -9.03 6.46 5.20
N ILE A 192 -8.41 5.30 5.40
CA ILE A 192 -7.05 5.19 5.95
C ILE A 192 -6.24 4.20 5.11
N SER A 193 -4.96 4.48 4.88
CA SER A 193 -4.06 3.62 4.10
C SER A 193 -3.87 2.25 4.74
N ALA A 194 -3.87 1.18 3.93
CA ALA A 194 -3.67 -0.19 4.43
C ALA A 194 -2.24 -0.51 4.89
N GLY A 195 -1.25 0.30 4.49
CA GLY A 195 0.18 0.09 4.75
C GLY A 195 0.96 -0.30 3.49
N ASN A 196 2.31 -0.28 3.57
CA ASN A 196 3.21 -0.57 2.44
C ASN A 196 4.19 -1.74 2.75
N ASP A 197 3.82 -2.58 3.72
CA ASP A 197 4.64 -3.67 4.26
C ASP A 197 4.31 -5.04 3.62
N GLY A 198 3.68 -5.07 2.44
CA GLY A 198 3.30 -6.32 1.75
C GLY A 198 4.47 -7.30 1.55
N ALA A 199 5.71 -6.80 1.59
CA ALA A 199 6.98 -7.54 1.69
C ALA A 199 7.06 -8.58 2.82
N GLY A 200 6.25 -8.48 3.88
CA GLY A 200 6.27 -9.39 5.03
C GLY A 200 5.10 -10.39 5.13
N GLY A 201 4.16 -10.38 4.18
CA GLY A 201 3.04 -11.34 4.15
C GLY A 201 1.76 -10.85 4.83
N ALA A 202 0.84 -11.78 5.13
CA ALA A 202 -0.46 -11.45 5.76
C ALA A 202 -0.33 -11.04 7.23
N PHE A 203 -1.43 -10.50 7.78
CA PHE A 203 -1.51 -9.94 9.14
C PHE A 203 -0.60 -8.73 9.39
N LEU A 204 -0.17 -8.02 8.34
CA LEU A 204 0.58 -6.76 8.43
C LEU A 204 -0.36 -5.56 8.33
N ALA A 205 -1.31 -5.53 9.25
CA ALA A 205 -2.32 -4.50 9.40
C ALA A 205 -1.92 -3.44 10.43
N ASP A 206 -2.13 -2.17 10.07
CA ASP A 206 -1.86 -1.01 10.94
C ASP A 206 -3.05 -0.62 11.84
N ASN A 207 -2.77 0.18 12.87
CA ASN A 207 -3.75 0.91 13.66
C ASN A 207 -4.58 1.88 12.79
N GLY A 208 -5.73 2.35 13.32
CA GLY A 208 -6.65 3.24 12.60
C GLY A 208 -7.40 2.54 11.46
N GLN A 209 -6.69 2.14 10.40
CA GLN A 209 -7.27 1.43 9.25
C GLN A 209 -7.98 0.14 9.65
N SER A 210 -7.60 -0.47 10.77
CA SER A 210 -8.26 -1.66 11.35
C SER A 210 -9.71 -1.41 11.80
N GLY A 211 -10.15 -0.16 11.91
CA GLY A 211 -11.49 0.24 12.35
C GLY A 211 -12.62 -0.45 11.58
N ARG A 212 -13.62 -0.96 12.32
CA ARG A 212 -14.71 -1.79 11.79
C ARG A 212 -15.53 -1.11 10.70
N SER A 213 -15.78 0.20 10.85
CA SER A 213 -16.55 1.02 9.89
C SER A 213 -15.67 1.86 8.95
N VAL A 214 -14.35 1.87 9.15
CA VAL A 214 -13.36 2.60 8.34
C VAL A 214 -13.11 1.88 7.02
N LEU A 215 -12.90 2.62 5.93
CA LEU A 215 -12.43 2.09 4.65
C LEU A 215 -10.88 2.05 4.65
N SER A 216 -10.32 0.85 4.78
CA SER A 216 -8.89 0.59 4.59
C SER A 216 -8.56 0.44 3.10
N VAL A 217 -7.62 1.25 2.60
CA VAL A 217 -7.37 1.36 1.15
C VAL A 217 -6.04 0.72 0.75
N ALA A 218 -6.13 -0.31 -0.08
CA ALA A 218 -5.05 -1.01 -0.74
C ALA A 218 -4.61 -0.32 -2.05
N SER A 219 -3.38 -0.61 -2.50
CA SER A 219 -2.83 -0.06 -3.73
C SER A 219 -2.96 -1.04 -4.89
N ALA A 220 -3.52 -0.55 -5.99
CA ALA A 220 -3.50 -1.20 -7.29
C ALA A 220 -2.64 -0.41 -8.30
N GLU A 221 -2.12 -1.11 -9.28
CA GLU A 221 -1.48 -0.52 -10.46
C GLU A 221 -2.52 0.21 -11.31
N PRO A 222 -2.27 1.45 -11.77
CA PRO A 222 -3.15 2.12 -12.71
C PRO A 222 -3.07 1.48 -14.09
N GLU A 223 -4.13 1.62 -14.91
CA GLU A 223 -4.07 1.25 -16.34
C GLU A 223 -3.01 2.06 -17.09
N TYR A 224 -2.81 3.32 -16.70
CA TYR A 224 -1.83 4.21 -17.29
C TYR A 224 -0.89 4.79 -16.24
N VAL A 225 0.40 4.70 -16.50
CA VAL A 225 1.46 5.40 -15.78
C VAL A 225 1.99 6.57 -16.63
N PRO A 226 2.53 7.65 -16.02
CA PRO A 226 2.87 8.86 -16.75
C PRO A 226 4.24 8.75 -17.43
N GLY A 227 4.26 8.69 -18.76
CA GLY A 227 5.47 8.73 -19.57
C GLY A 227 5.79 10.15 -20.04
N MET A 228 7.06 10.55 -20.00
CA MET A 228 7.51 11.81 -20.58
C MET A 228 7.37 11.77 -22.10
N PRO A 229 6.85 12.82 -22.77
CA PRO A 229 6.63 12.79 -24.21
C PRO A 229 7.93 12.97 -24.99
N PHE A 230 8.08 12.19 -26.07
CA PHE A 230 9.08 12.39 -27.12
C PHE A 230 8.45 12.10 -28.48
N ASP A 231 8.97 12.73 -29.54
CA ASP A 231 8.47 12.49 -30.89
C ASP A 231 9.43 11.64 -31.69
N VAL A 232 8.86 10.70 -32.45
CA VAL A 232 9.58 9.86 -33.38
C VAL A 232 9.11 10.17 -34.79
N ILE A 233 10.07 10.56 -35.63
CA ILE A 233 9.87 10.97 -37.01
C ILE A 233 10.31 9.80 -37.90
N PHE A 234 9.38 9.29 -38.70
CA PHE A 234 9.59 8.20 -39.65
C PHE A 234 9.66 8.80 -41.06
N LYS A 235 10.78 8.60 -41.77
CA LYS A 235 10.97 9.08 -43.15
C LYS A 235 11.08 7.87 -44.09
N TYR A 236 10.00 7.59 -44.79
CA TYR A 236 9.84 6.39 -45.63
C TYR A 236 10.51 6.55 -47.00
N LYS A 237 10.78 5.42 -47.68
CA LYS A 237 11.49 5.38 -48.97
C LYS A 237 10.75 6.06 -50.13
N ASN A 238 9.43 6.17 -50.04
CA ASN A 238 8.58 6.87 -51.00
C ASN A 238 8.59 8.41 -50.82
N GLY A 239 9.19 8.92 -49.74
CA GLY A 239 9.24 10.35 -49.40
C GLY A 239 8.28 10.77 -48.28
N ASP A 240 7.37 9.88 -47.83
CA ASP A 240 6.42 10.20 -46.77
C ASP A 240 7.14 10.44 -45.43
N ILE A 241 6.63 11.40 -44.66
CA ILE A 241 7.11 11.73 -43.33
C ILE A 241 5.95 11.65 -42.34
N GLU A 242 5.99 10.65 -41.45
CA GLU A 242 5.08 10.54 -40.31
C GLU A 242 5.80 11.01 -39.04
N THR A 243 5.09 11.64 -38.10
CA THR A 243 5.61 11.96 -36.76
C THR A 243 4.61 11.49 -35.72
N LYS A 244 5.05 10.64 -34.78
CA LYS A 244 4.24 10.15 -33.66
C LYS A 244 4.82 10.57 -32.34
N ARG A 245 3.98 11.01 -31.41
CA ARG A 245 4.34 11.26 -30.01
C ARG A 245 4.18 9.97 -29.20
N PHE A 246 5.19 9.64 -28.41
CA PHE A 246 5.23 8.47 -27.54
C PHE A 246 5.65 8.87 -26.12
N GLY A 247 5.38 8.01 -25.14
CA GLY A 247 5.88 8.17 -23.76
C GLY A 247 7.15 7.36 -23.50
N PHE A 248 7.98 7.80 -22.57
CA PHE A 248 9.06 7.00 -21.97
C PHE A 248 9.26 7.31 -20.49
N PHE A 249 9.76 6.34 -19.74
CA PHE A 249 10.43 6.53 -18.46
C PHE A 249 11.94 6.72 -18.68
N HIS A 250 12.59 7.43 -17.76
CA HIS A 250 14.05 7.39 -17.61
C HIS A 250 14.44 7.51 -16.14
N GLY A 251 15.71 7.30 -15.84
CA GLY A 251 16.26 7.73 -14.55
C GLY A 251 17.67 7.25 -14.19
N SER A 252 18.41 6.62 -15.10
CA SER A 252 19.78 6.15 -14.84
C SER A 252 20.71 7.29 -14.40
N LEU A 253 21.03 7.33 -13.10
CA LEU A 253 21.91 8.34 -12.50
C LEU A 253 23.37 8.28 -13.01
N ALA A 254 23.78 7.17 -13.64
CA ALA A 254 25.12 7.00 -14.21
C ALA A 254 25.21 7.40 -15.70
N HIS A 255 24.08 7.44 -16.40
CA HIS A 255 23.98 7.77 -17.83
C HIS A 255 22.70 8.60 -18.01
N PRO A 256 22.77 9.94 -17.89
CA PRO A 256 21.59 10.79 -17.99
C PRO A 256 20.98 10.68 -19.39
N PHE A 257 19.71 10.28 -19.44
CA PHE A 257 18.99 10.06 -20.69
C PHE A 257 18.72 11.40 -21.42
N PRO A 258 18.72 11.45 -22.77
CA PRO A 258 18.70 12.70 -23.51
C PRO A 258 17.43 13.50 -23.29
N VAL A 259 17.64 14.74 -22.91
CA VAL A 259 16.65 15.77 -22.64
C VAL A 259 17.13 17.05 -23.32
N ASN A 260 16.24 17.79 -23.98
CA ASN A 260 16.57 19.01 -24.74
C ASN A 260 17.50 18.81 -25.98
N ILE A 261 17.31 17.74 -26.76
CA ILE A 261 18.01 17.56 -28.05
C ILE A 261 17.24 18.27 -29.19
N ASN A 262 17.58 19.55 -29.36
CA ASN A 262 16.88 20.45 -30.28
C ASN A 262 17.40 20.39 -31.72
N SER A 263 18.58 19.81 -31.96
CA SER A 263 19.20 19.66 -33.28
C SER A 263 18.85 18.31 -33.91
N SER A 264 18.01 18.32 -34.96
CA SER A 264 17.71 17.19 -35.87
C SER A 264 17.07 15.91 -35.30
N GLY A 265 17.17 15.65 -33.99
CA GLY A 265 16.83 14.37 -33.36
C GLY A 265 17.93 13.33 -33.50
N LEU A 266 17.99 12.39 -32.56
CA LEU A 266 18.91 11.25 -32.56
C LEU A 266 18.46 10.20 -33.60
N PRO A 267 19.34 9.74 -34.51
CA PRO A 267 19.09 8.54 -35.30
C PRO A 267 18.80 7.34 -34.40
N VAL A 268 17.73 6.59 -34.70
CA VAL A 268 17.39 5.37 -33.96
C VAL A 268 17.98 4.16 -34.67
N ILE A 269 18.78 3.36 -33.97
CA ILE A 269 19.46 2.17 -34.51
C ILE A 269 19.01 0.93 -33.74
N ALA A 270 18.82 -0.18 -34.46
CA ALA A 270 18.49 -1.47 -33.88
C ALA A 270 19.55 -2.53 -34.23
N LEU A 271 19.84 -3.41 -33.26
CA LEU A 271 20.72 -4.57 -33.45
C LEU A 271 19.98 -5.74 -34.14
N SER A 272 18.68 -5.88 -33.89
CA SER A 272 17.77 -6.88 -34.46
C SER A 272 16.50 -6.21 -34.96
N PHE A 273 15.90 -6.74 -36.03
CA PHE A 273 14.56 -6.37 -36.49
C PHE A 273 13.47 -7.39 -36.08
N ASP A 274 13.87 -8.49 -35.42
CA ASP A 274 12.95 -9.32 -34.64
C ASP A 274 12.75 -8.64 -33.27
N PRO A 275 11.51 -8.23 -32.92
CA PRO A 275 11.21 -7.57 -31.65
C PRO A 275 11.26 -8.52 -30.44
N TYR A 276 11.22 -9.83 -30.64
CA TYR A 276 11.20 -10.81 -29.55
C TYR A 276 12.58 -11.40 -29.23
N ASN A 277 13.64 -10.95 -29.91
CA ASN A 277 15.01 -11.39 -29.63
C ASN A 277 15.58 -10.71 -28.36
N VAL A 278 15.06 -11.11 -27.21
CA VAL A 278 15.43 -10.60 -25.87
C VAL A 278 16.91 -10.83 -25.52
N THR A 279 17.62 -11.71 -26.22
CA THR A 279 19.06 -11.98 -25.98
C THR A 279 19.99 -10.88 -26.49
N ILE A 280 19.49 -9.98 -27.35
CA ILE A 280 20.24 -8.84 -27.88
C ILE A 280 20.71 -7.93 -26.75
N GLY A 281 22.00 -7.60 -26.77
CA GLY A 281 22.68 -6.81 -25.75
C GLY A 281 23.03 -7.57 -24.46
N CYS A 282 22.77 -8.88 -24.36
CA CYS A 282 23.08 -9.66 -23.14
C CYS A 282 24.48 -10.31 -23.12
N ARG A 283 25.31 -10.07 -24.15
CA ARG A 283 26.70 -10.53 -24.24
C ARG A 283 27.54 -9.48 -24.94
N PHE A 284 28.80 -9.31 -24.53
CA PHE A 284 29.75 -8.37 -25.15
C PHE A 284 29.75 -8.49 -26.68
N LEU A 285 29.52 -7.35 -27.33
CA LEU A 285 29.64 -7.19 -28.78
C LEU A 285 31.10 -6.86 -29.10
N SER A 286 31.63 -7.33 -30.23
CA SER A 286 33.00 -6.96 -30.62
C SER A 286 33.06 -5.47 -31.02
N PRO A 287 34.18 -4.76 -30.77
CA PRO A 287 34.34 -3.35 -31.17
C PRO A 287 34.16 -3.11 -32.68
N GLU A 288 34.33 -4.15 -33.50
CA GLU A 288 34.18 -4.14 -34.96
C GLU A 288 32.70 -4.27 -35.40
N SER A 289 31.78 -4.63 -34.50
CA SER A 289 30.45 -5.15 -34.88
C SER A 289 29.45 -4.10 -35.39
N ARG A 290 29.65 -2.80 -35.08
CA ARG A 290 29.00 -1.59 -35.62
C ARG A 290 29.54 -0.36 -34.88
N ASN A 291 29.45 0.82 -35.50
CA ASN A 291 29.60 2.11 -34.79
C ASN A 291 28.22 2.66 -34.43
N PHE A 292 28.00 3.01 -33.15
CA PHE A 292 26.74 3.57 -32.63
C PHE A 292 26.86 5.01 -32.09
N SER A 293 28.00 5.67 -32.31
CA SER A 293 28.23 7.06 -31.88
C SER A 293 27.19 8.03 -32.46
N GLY A 294 26.64 8.92 -31.64
CA GLY A 294 25.61 9.88 -32.05
C GLY A 294 24.20 9.30 -32.20
N ALA A 295 23.93 8.06 -31.75
CA ALA A 295 22.67 7.37 -31.99
C ALA A 295 21.98 6.84 -30.71
N LEU A 296 20.65 6.74 -30.78
CA LEU A 296 19.82 6.06 -29.79
C LEU A 296 19.68 4.59 -30.18
N VAL A 297 20.19 3.67 -29.36
CA VAL A 297 20.06 2.23 -29.60
C VAL A 297 18.77 1.71 -28.96
N LEU A 298 17.94 1.06 -29.78
CA LEU A 298 16.67 0.45 -29.38
C LEU A 298 16.83 -1.07 -29.19
N ALA A 299 16.39 -1.60 -28.04
CA ALA A 299 16.45 -3.03 -27.73
C ALA A 299 15.24 -3.51 -26.89
N PRO A 300 14.88 -4.80 -26.93
CA PRO A 300 13.87 -5.36 -26.03
C PRO A 300 14.37 -5.43 -24.57
N ARG A 301 13.47 -5.21 -23.61
CA ARG A 301 13.62 -5.63 -22.20
C ARG A 301 13.70 -7.18 -22.13
N GLY A 302 14.14 -7.73 -21.00
CA GLY A 302 14.27 -9.18 -20.79
C GLY A 302 15.56 -9.80 -21.34
N GLY A 303 15.67 -11.13 -21.21
CA GLY A 303 16.83 -11.96 -21.59
C GLY A 303 18.03 -11.85 -20.64
N CYS A 304 18.26 -10.69 -20.05
CA CYS A 304 19.20 -10.40 -18.97
C CYS A 304 18.71 -9.18 -18.18
N ASN A 305 19.36 -8.84 -17.07
CA ASN A 305 19.01 -7.62 -16.35
C ASN A 305 19.34 -6.36 -17.17
N ALA A 306 18.61 -5.26 -16.91
CA ALA A 306 18.72 -4.03 -17.70
C ALA A 306 20.10 -3.38 -17.61
N ALA A 307 20.81 -3.50 -16.48
CA ALA A 307 22.16 -2.96 -16.31
C ALA A 307 23.16 -3.66 -17.24
N THR A 308 23.21 -5.00 -17.24
CA THR A 308 24.06 -5.80 -18.13
C THR A 308 23.77 -5.47 -19.59
N LYS A 309 22.50 -5.27 -19.96
CA LYS A 309 22.13 -4.83 -21.30
C LYS A 309 22.65 -3.44 -21.63
N ARG A 310 22.44 -2.44 -20.76
CA ARG A 310 22.98 -1.08 -20.91
C ARG A 310 24.50 -1.07 -21.04
N TYR A 311 25.22 -1.67 -20.09
CA TYR A 311 26.69 -1.70 -20.07
C TYR A 311 27.28 -2.36 -21.32
N THR A 312 26.66 -3.42 -21.82
CA THR A 312 27.06 -4.10 -23.06
C THR A 312 26.92 -3.20 -24.28
N LEU A 313 25.81 -2.46 -24.38
CA LEU A 313 25.53 -1.56 -25.51
C LEU A 313 26.42 -0.30 -25.47
N HIS A 314 26.61 0.30 -24.29
CA HIS A 314 27.57 1.41 -24.09
C HIS A 314 29.00 0.97 -24.41
N SER A 315 29.40 -0.26 -24.05
CA SER A 315 30.72 -0.82 -24.40
C SER A 315 30.91 -1.05 -25.91
N ALA A 316 29.83 -1.08 -26.69
CA ALA A 316 29.87 -1.08 -28.16
C ALA A 316 29.83 0.33 -28.77
N GLY A 317 29.86 1.39 -27.95
CA GLY A 317 29.83 2.79 -28.39
C GLY A 317 28.41 3.36 -28.60
N ALA A 318 27.37 2.76 -28.04
CA ALA A 318 26.05 3.39 -27.97
C ALA A 318 26.10 4.60 -27.04
N GLU A 319 25.59 5.75 -27.49
CA GLU A 319 25.52 6.96 -26.67
C GLU A 319 24.34 6.89 -25.67
N TYR A 320 23.20 6.37 -26.13
CA TYR A 320 21.98 6.22 -25.33
C TYR A 320 21.26 4.90 -25.64
N VAL A 321 20.55 4.35 -24.65
CA VAL A 321 19.85 3.06 -24.74
C VAL A 321 18.37 3.21 -24.35
N MET A 322 17.48 3.08 -25.34
CA MET A 322 16.04 2.90 -25.10
C MET A 322 15.72 1.41 -25.09
N LEU A 323 15.20 0.91 -23.97
CA LEU A 323 14.53 -0.38 -23.94
C LEU A 323 13.04 -0.19 -24.27
N TYR A 324 12.42 -1.16 -24.94
CA TYR A 324 10.96 -1.29 -24.97
C TYR A 324 10.51 -2.47 -24.11
N ASN A 325 9.35 -2.32 -23.49
CA ASN A 325 8.87 -3.19 -22.42
C ASN A 325 8.58 -4.64 -22.86
N ASP A 326 8.59 -5.58 -21.92
CA ASP A 326 8.42 -7.03 -22.12
C ASP A 326 7.14 -7.57 -21.46
N ASP A 327 6.03 -6.86 -21.67
CA ASP A 327 4.70 -7.11 -21.11
C ASP A 327 4.61 -7.18 -19.57
N ASN A 328 5.68 -6.87 -18.86
CA ASN A 328 5.68 -6.67 -17.40
C ASN A 328 5.27 -5.24 -17.00
N LEU A 329 4.92 -5.05 -15.73
CA LEU A 329 4.70 -3.72 -15.15
C LEU A 329 5.91 -2.78 -15.37
N TYR A 330 5.63 -1.48 -15.46
CA TYR A 330 6.67 -0.45 -15.40
C TYR A 330 7.26 -0.35 -13.97
N PRO A 331 8.54 0.06 -13.83
CA PRO A 331 9.14 0.29 -12.52
C PRO A 331 8.49 1.47 -11.79
N LEU A 332 8.61 1.49 -10.46
CA LEU A 332 8.16 2.59 -9.61
C LEU A 332 9.14 3.79 -9.70
N GLU A 333 8.65 5.00 -9.44
CA GLU A 333 9.50 6.19 -9.42
C GLU A 333 10.63 6.07 -8.38
N GLY A 334 11.83 6.54 -8.75
CA GLY A 334 13.05 6.39 -7.95
C GLY A 334 13.74 5.04 -8.09
N ASP A 335 13.09 4.00 -8.64
CA ASP A 335 13.68 2.67 -8.87
C ASP A 335 14.59 2.60 -10.12
N PHE A 336 15.28 3.69 -10.42
CA PHE A 336 16.13 3.88 -11.62
C PHE A 336 17.63 3.96 -11.28
N GLY A 337 18.04 3.38 -10.16
CA GLY A 337 19.45 3.32 -9.74
C GLY A 337 20.36 2.65 -10.77
N ILE A 338 21.67 2.66 -10.52
CA ILE A 338 22.72 2.21 -11.46
C ILE A 338 22.52 0.78 -12.03
N SER A 339 21.75 -0.07 -11.34
CA SER A 339 21.38 -1.43 -11.71
C SER A 339 20.14 -1.57 -12.64
N LYS A 340 19.49 -0.47 -13.02
CA LYS A 340 18.19 -0.48 -13.75
C LYS A 340 18.22 0.37 -15.04
N VAL A 341 17.05 0.53 -15.66
CA VAL A 341 16.90 0.97 -17.06
C VAL A 341 17.32 2.42 -17.28
N GLU A 342 17.86 2.72 -18.47
CA GLU A 342 18.25 4.07 -18.87
C GLU A 342 17.05 4.88 -19.40
N GLY A 343 16.48 4.45 -20.53
CA GLY A 343 15.13 4.82 -20.98
C GLY A 343 14.25 3.59 -21.24
N LEU A 344 12.96 3.64 -20.92
CA LEU A 344 11.98 2.56 -21.12
C LEU A 344 10.69 3.07 -21.79
N THR A 345 10.29 2.47 -22.91
CA THR A 345 9.06 2.79 -23.67
C THR A 345 8.16 1.57 -23.86
N ALA A 346 6.96 1.75 -24.41
CA ALA A 346 6.00 0.69 -24.65
C ALA A 346 6.46 -0.34 -25.69
N GLN A 347 6.10 -1.62 -25.51
CA GLN A 347 6.42 -2.69 -26.46
C GLN A 347 5.92 -2.38 -27.88
N SER A 348 4.65 -1.96 -28.00
CA SER A 348 3.99 -1.59 -29.27
C SER A 348 4.65 -0.40 -29.99
N MET A 349 5.38 0.45 -29.26
CA MET A 349 6.18 1.53 -29.82
C MET A 349 7.50 0.98 -30.39
N GLY A 350 8.19 0.11 -29.64
CA GLY A 350 9.40 -0.58 -30.09
C GLY A 350 9.15 -1.40 -31.37
N VAL A 351 8.07 -2.18 -31.39
CA VAL A 351 7.64 -2.96 -32.57
C VAL A 351 7.43 -2.07 -33.80
N GLN A 352 6.78 -0.90 -33.65
CA GLN A 352 6.57 0.05 -34.75
C GLN A 352 7.89 0.62 -35.31
N ILE A 353 8.85 0.98 -34.46
CA ILE A 353 10.17 1.42 -34.93
C ILE A 353 10.90 0.28 -35.65
N LEU A 354 10.91 -0.93 -35.09
CA LEU A 354 11.63 -2.06 -35.68
C LEU A 354 11.07 -2.45 -37.05
N ALA A 355 9.74 -2.40 -37.23
CA ALA A 355 9.12 -2.57 -38.54
C ALA A 355 9.57 -1.48 -39.54
N ALA A 356 9.48 -0.20 -39.18
CA ALA A 356 9.87 0.89 -40.07
C ALA A 356 11.37 0.86 -40.44
N LEU A 357 12.25 0.53 -39.49
CA LEU A 357 13.69 0.37 -39.75
C LEU A 357 13.97 -0.84 -40.65
N LYS A 358 13.27 -1.95 -40.48
CA LYS A 358 13.37 -3.16 -41.32
C LYS A 358 12.99 -2.88 -42.77
N ASP A 359 11.91 -2.12 -42.98
CA ASP A 359 11.48 -1.67 -44.30
C ASP A 359 12.39 -0.56 -44.87
N GLY A 360 13.35 -0.07 -44.07
CA GLY A 360 14.40 0.86 -44.45
C GLY A 360 13.96 2.33 -44.47
N ALA A 361 12.98 2.70 -43.65
CA ALA A 361 12.74 4.10 -43.31
C ALA A 361 13.89 4.64 -42.43
N LYS A 362 14.15 5.95 -42.52
CA LYS A 362 15.04 6.63 -41.58
C LYS A 362 14.21 7.10 -40.38
N VAL A 363 14.57 6.65 -39.18
CA VAL A 363 13.85 6.97 -37.94
C VAL A 363 14.73 7.84 -37.05
N THR A 364 14.17 8.94 -36.54
CA THR A 364 14.85 9.85 -35.59
C THR A 364 13.94 10.19 -34.40
N ALA A 365 14.49 10.13 -33.18
CA ALA A 365 13.81 10.48 -31.94
C ALA A 365 14.21 11.89 -31.45
N ARG A 366 13.25 12.69 -31.01
CA ARG A 366 13.44 14.09 -30.59
C ARG A 366 12.85 14.32 -29.19
N PHE A 367 13.69 14.85 -28.29
CA PHE A 367 13.42 15.02 -26.85
C PHE A 367 13.56 16.50 -26.48
N TYR A 368 12.66 17.04 -25.66
CA TYR A 368 12.48 18.49 -25.48
C TYR A 368 12.62 18.93 -24.02
N ASN A 369 12.66 20.25 -23.79
CA ASN A 369 12.34 20.80 -22.46
C ASN A 369 10.85 20.60 -22.10
N GLU A 370 9.93 20.65 -23.08
CA GLU A 370 8.49 20.33 -22.88
C GLU A 370 8.26 18.90 -22.35
N SER A 371 9.22 17.98 -22.55
CA SER A 371 9.17 16.64 -21.96
C SER A 371 9.18 16.65 -20.42
N TYR A 372 9.52 17.77 -19.79
CA TYR A 372 9.38 18.00 -18.34
C TYR A 372 8.08 18.69 -17.93
N ALA A 373 7.30 19.24 -18.87
CA ALA A 373 6.12 20.08 -18.61
C ALA A 373 4.78 19.40 -18.92
N SER A 374 4.80 18.18 -19.48
CA SER A 374 3.59 17.42 -19.80
C SER A 374 3.87 15.91 -19.73
N PHE A 375 2.83 15.12 -19.50
CA PHE A 375 2.89 13.65 -19.54
C PHE A 375 1.94 13.08 -20.59
N VAL A 376 2.24 11.86 -21.04
CA VAL A 376 1.38 11.04 -21.89
C VAL A 376 1.18 9.66 -21.28
N ASN A 377 0.01 9.08 -21.49
CA ASN A 377 -0.34 7.73 -21.04
C ASN A 377 0.61 6.64 -21.57
N LEU A 378 1.35 5.96 -20.67
CA LEU A 378 1.97 4.66 -20.92
C LEU A 378 1.09 3.56 -20.32
N LYS A 379 0.53 2.70 -21.16
CA LYS A 379 -0.37 1.62 -20.71
C LYS A 379 0.40 0.49 -20.01
N ASN A 380 0.04 0.21 -18.76
CA ASN A 380 0.40 -1.01 -18.03
C ASN A 380 -0.27 -2.24 -18.70
N PRO A 381 0.33 -3.44 -18.59
CA PRO A 381 -0.22 -4.67 -19.18
C PRO A 381 -1.60 -5.05 -18.62
N ASP A 382 -1.82 -4.89 -17.31
CA ASP A 382 -3.07 -5.17 -16.61
C ASP A 382 -3.19 -4.32 -15.33
N VAL A 383 -4.38 -4.29 -14.73
CA VAL A 383 -4.71 -3.59 -13.47
C VAL A 383 -4.72 -4.62 -12.32
N VAL A 384 -3.63 -4.63 -11.56
CA VAL A 384 -3.31 -5.68 -10.57
C VAL A 384 -2.84 -5.09 -9.24
N SER A 385 -2.59 -5.92 -8.23
CA SER A 385 -2.08 -5.46 -6.93
C SER A 385 -0.67 -4.88 -7.03
N SER A 386 -0.46 -3.72 -6.41
CA SER A 386 0.88 -3.15 -6.23
C SER A 386 1.69 -4.00 -5.27
N LYS A 387 2.93 -4.37 -5.63
CA LYS A 387 3.76 -5.33 -4.88
C LYS A 387 3.96 -4.98 -3.39
N PHE A 388 3.92 -3.69 -3.05
CA PHE A 388 4.12 -3.19 -1.69
C PHE A 388 2.85 -3.19 -0.82
N THR A 389 1.64 -3.32 -1.38
CA THR A 389 0.40 -3.15 -0.60
C THR A 389 0.35 -4.14 0.56
N SER A 390 0.18 -3.65 1.80
CA SER A 390 0.11 -4.52 2.98
C SER A 390 -1.01 -5.56 2.84
N MET A 391 -0.69 -6.81 3.19
CA MET A 391 -1.68 -7.88 3.23
C MET A 391 -2.27 -7.98 4.63
N GLY A 392 -3.59 -7.92 4.70
CA GLY A 392 -4.35 -7.93 5.94
C GLY A 392 -4.81 -9.33 6.34
N GLY A 393 -6.09 -9.41 6.68
CA GLY A 393 -6.50 -10.18 7.86
C GLY A 393 -6.03 -9.47 9.14
N LEU A 394 -6.94 -9.18 10.06
CA LEU A 394 -6.58 -8.59 11.35
C LEU A 394 -6.13 -9.65 12.37
N TYR A 395 -5.49 -9.23 13.46
CA TYR A 395 -5.13 -10.09 14.60
C TYR A 395 -6.37 -10.67 15.32
N ASP A 396 -7.54 -10.04 15.16
CA ASP A 396 -8.86 -10.52 15.55
C ASP A 396 -9.69 -11.03 14.35
N LEU A 397 -9.00 -11.42 13.27
CA LEU A 397 -9.50 -12.05 12.03
C LEU A 397 -10.60 -11.28 11.29
N GLN A 398 -10.79 -10.00 11.59
CA GLN A 398 -11.67 -9.14 10.80
C GLN A 398 -11.06 -8.88 9.41
N ILE A 399 -11.91 -8.60 8.43
CA ILE A 399 -11.48 -8.37 7.05
C ILE A 399 -10.90 -6.96 6.89
N LYS A 400 -9.62 -6.92 6.47
CA LYS A 400 -8.89 -5.76 5.94
C LYS A 400 -7.88 -6.28 4.88
N PRO A 401 -7.47 -5.46 3.89
CA PRO A 401 -8.03 -4.14 3.54
C PRO A 401 -9.47 -4.23 3.02
N ASP A 402 -10.11 -3.09 2.79
CA ASP A 402 -11.52 -3.02 2.36
C ASP A 402 -11.69 -2.85 0.86
N ILE A 403 -10.86 -2.01 0.25
CA ILE A 403 -11.02 -1.54 -1.14
C ILE A 403 -9.65 -1.20 -1.73
N ALA A 404 -9.50 -1.28 -3.05
CA ALA A 404 -8.29 -0.86 -3.76
C ALA A 404 -8.54 0.36 -4.63
N ALA A 405 -7.52 1.19 -4.81
CA ALA A 405 -7.52 2.30 -5.77
C ALA A 405 -6.12 2.46 -6.40
N PRO A 406 -5.97 3.23 -7.49
CA PRO A 406 -4.67 3.46 -8.13
C PRO A 406 -3.67 4.10 -7.14
N GLY A 407 -2.54 3.44 -6.90
CA GLY A 407 -1.55 3.87 -5.91
C GLY A 407 -0.08 3.78 -6.34
N SER A 408 0.23 3.27 -7.54
CA SER A 408 1.59 3.26 -8.10
C SER A 408 1.79 4.37 -9.14
N ASN A 409 2.95 5.04 -9.10
CA ASN A 409 3.36 6.10 -10.03
C ASN A 409 2.33 7.23 -10.22
N ILE A 410 1.66 7.63 -9.13
CA ILE A 410 0.58 8.63 -9.14
C ILE A 410 1.18 10.04 -9.20
N PHE A 411 0.84 10.79 -10.25
CA PHE A 411 1.25 12.17 -10.45
C PHE A 411 0.38 13.14 -9.65
N SER A 412 0.99 13.97 -8.80
CA SER A 412 0.29 15.00 -8.03
C SER A 412 1.20 16.18 -7.63
N THR A 413 0.63 17.16 -6.93
CA THR A 413 1.27 18.38 -6.42
C THR A 413 2.41 18.10 -5.44
N MET A 414 3.40 19.00 -5.44
CA MET A 414 4.58 18.99 -4.57
C MET A 414 4.91 20.44 -4.15
N PRO A 415 5.41 20.69 -2.92
CA PRO A 415 5.61 22.03 -2.40
C PRO A 415 6.54 22.91 -3.25
N GLY A 416 6.23 24.20 -3.31
CA GLY A 416 6.94 25.18 -4.13
C GLY A 416 6.46 25.24 -5.57
N ARG A 417 5.15 25.05 -5.81
CA ARG A 417 4.52 25.02 -7.15
C ARG A 417 5.07 23.92 -8.08
N ARG A 418 5.41 22.77 -7.52
CA ARG A 418 5.99 21.63 -8.23
C ARG A 418 4.98 20.50 -8.35
N TYR A 419 5.30 19.51 -9.17
CA TYR A 419 4.59 18.24 -9.20
C TYR A 419 5.59 17.08 -9.29
N GLY A 420 5.15 15.87 -8.95
CA GLY A 420 6.00 14.67 -8.92
C GLY A 420 5.18 13.39 -8.84
N LEU A 421 5.85 12.24 -8.98
CA LEU A 421 5.19 10.94 -8.77
C LEU A 421 5.40 10.50 -7.32
N MET A 422 4.42 9.82 -6.75
CA MET A 422 4.60 9.01 -5.54
C MET A 422 3.93 7.64 -5.73
N SER A 423 4.35 6.66 -4.93
CA SER A 423 3.77 5.31 -4.93
C SER A 423 3.54 4.86 -3.49
N GLY A 424 2.35 4.35 -3.20
CA GLY A 424 1.94 3.90 -1.87
C GLY A 424 0.43 3.75 -1.74
N THR A 425 -0.01 2.98 -0.74
CA THR A 425 -1.42 3.02 -0.27
C THR A 425 -1.83 4.44 0.14
N SER A 426 -0.86 5.27 0.55
CA SER A 426 -0.98 6.72 0.76
C SER A 426 -1.52 7.52 -0.42
N MET A 427 -1.33 7.06 -1.67
CA MET A 427 -1.86 7.71 -2.87
C MET A 427 -3.22 7.13 -3.26
N ALA A 428 -3.45 5.84 -3.01
CA ALA A 428 -4.74 5.19 -3.23
C ALA A 428 -5.83 5.70 -2.26
N THR A 429 -5.47 6.01 -1.01
CA THR A 429 -6.39 6.44 0.06
C THR A 429 -7.17 7.72 -0.28
N PRO A 430 -6.53 8.87 -0.61
CA PRO A 430 -7.24 10.09 -1.02
C PRO A 430 -8.07 9.89 -2.29
N TYR A 431 -7.73 8.94 -3.15
CA TYR A 431 -8.54 8.62 -4.33
C TYR A 431 -9.94 8.13 -3.93
N VAL A 432 -10.04 7.23 -2.95
CA VAL A 432 -11.32 6.73 -2.42
C VAL A 432 -12.08 7.84 -1.69
N ALA A 433 -11.37 8.70 -0.96
CA ALA A 433 -11.95 9.91 -0.35
C ALA A 433 -12.58 10.83 -1.41
N GLY A 434 -11.89 11.04 -2.54
CA GLY A 434 -12.43 11.78 -3.68
C GLY A 434 -13.68 11.13 -4.28
N VAL A 435 -13.73 9.80 -4.42
CA VAL A 435 -14.94 9.11 -4.91
C VAL A 435 -16.12 9.28 -3.96
N ALA A 436 -15.89 9.27 -2.64
CA ALA A 436 -16.90 9.65 -1.66
C ALA A 436 -17.34 11.12 -1.83
N ALA A 437 -16.41 12.04 -2.04
CA ALA A 437 -16.71 13.46 -2.25
C ALA A 437 -17.55 13.70 -3.52
N LEU A 438 -17.32 12.95 -4.61
CA LEU A 438 -18.19 13.01 -5.80
C LEU A 438 -19.64 12.64 -5.48
N TYR A 439 -19.86 11.58 -4.69
CA TYR A 439 -21.21 11.18 -4.27
C TYR A 439 -21.86 12.23 -3.36
N ILE A 440 -21.12 12.70 -2.35
CA ILE A 440 -21.61 13.69 -1.38
C ILE A 440 -21.94 15.03 -2.05
N GLY A 441 -21.13 15.48 -3.01
CA GLY A 441 -21.38 16.73 -3.75
C GLY A 441 -22.60 16.70 -4.67
N LYS A 442 -23.14 15.50 -4.98
CA LYS A 442 -24.38 15.33 -5.75
C LYS A 442 -25.61 15.09 -4.87
N TYR A 443 -25.48 14.30 -3.81
CA TYR A 443 -26.62 13.83 -3.01
C TYR A 443 -26.69 14.43 -1.60
N GLY A 444 -25.75 15.28 -1.20
CA GLY A 444 -25.64 15.84 0.15
C GLY A 444 -24.84 14.96 1.11
N GLY A 445 -24.37 15.56 2.20
CA GLY A 445 -23.43 14.97 3.15
C GLY A 445 -24.02 14.66 4.52
N ARG A 446 -23.16 14.62 5.54
CA ARG A 446 -23.58 14.30 6.93
C ARG A 446 -24.63 15.29 7.44
N ALA A 447 -24.56 16.54 7.00
CA ALA A 447 -25.51 17.60 7.33
C ALA A 447 -26.90 17.40 6.68
N THR A 448 -26.98 16.65 5.58
CA THR A 448 -28.23 16.31 4.88
C THR A 448 -28.84 15.01 5.41
N HIS A 449 -28.01 14.02 5.70
CA HIS A 449 -28.44 12.63 5.93
C HIS A 449 -28.32 12.14 7.39
N GLY A 450 -27.69 12.93 8.26
CA GLY A 450 -27.54 12.67 9.69
C GLY A 450 -26.63 11.48 10.04
N PRO A 451 -26.70 11.00 11.30
CA PRO A 451 -25.95 9.85 11.77
C PRO A 451 -26.17 8.58 10.92
N GLY A 452 -25.15 7.73 10.88
CA GLY A 452 -25.14 6.51 10.07
C GLY A 452 -25.04 6.74 8.55
N PHE A 453 -25.07 7.97 8.05
CA PHE A 453 -24.87 8.26 6.61
C PHE A 453 -23.55 7.71 6.11
N GLY A 454 -22.44 8.10 6.74
CA GLY A 454 -21.10 7.60 6.47
C GLY A 454 -21.01 6.08 6.43
N LYS A 455 -21.66 5.39 7.38
CA LYS A 455 -21.74 3.91 7.38
C LYS A 455 -22.42 3.36 6.13
N ARG A 456 -23.56 3.96 5.71
CA ARG A 456 -24.26 3.57 4.47
C ARG A 456 -23.40 3.84 3.23
N LEU A 457 -22.75 5.00 3.17
CA LEU A 457 -21.89 5.37 2.04
C LEU A 457 -20.61 4.52 1.98
N SER A 458 -19.98 4.20 3.10
CA SER A 458 -18.86 3.25 3.16
C SER A 458 -19.28 1.85 2.69
N ALA A 459 -20.44 1.35 3.13
CA ALA A 459 -20.96 0.05 2.65
C ALA A 459 -21.29 0.08 1.14
N ARG A 460 -21.85 1.18 0.65
CA ARG A 460 -22.13 1.41 -0.78
C ARG A 460 -20.86 1.48 -1.63
N ILE A 461 -19.83 2.20 -1.16
CA ILE A 461 -18.49 2.27 -1.79
C ILE A 461 -17.88 0.87 -1.83
N LEU A 462 -17.84 0.18 -0.69
CA LEU A 462 -17.29 -1.17 -0.55
C LEU A 462 -17.99 -2.16 -1.48
N ALA A 463 -19.32 -2.13 -1.58
CA ALA A 463 -20.08 -3.08 -2.41
C ALA A 463 -19.98 -2.82 -3.92
N SER A 464 -19.52 -1.64 -4.34
CA SER A 464 -19.56 -1.13 -5.72
C SER A 464 -18.22 -1.25 -6.46
N CYS A 465 -17.39 -2.25 -6.12
CA CYS A 465 -16.06 -2.43 -6.70
C CYS A 465 -16.07 -3.28 -7.99
N ASP A 466 -14.94 -3.28 -8.69
CA ASP A 466 -14.60 -4.20 -9.77
C ASP A 466 -13.53 -5.23 -9.32
N SER A 467 -13.58 -6.45 -9.84
CA SER A 467 -12.64 -7.51 -9.47
C SER A 467 -11.37 -7.46 -10.31
N ALA A 468 -10.22 -7.33 -9.66
CA ALA A 468 -8.90 -7.38 -10.29
C ALA A 468 -8.34 -8.81 -10.32
N ARG A 469 -7.57 -9.14 -11.37
CA ARG A 469 -6.87 -10.43 -11.47
C ARG A 469 -5.79 -10.55 -10.40
N TRP A 470 -5.54 -11.78 -9.95
CA TRP A 470 -4.43 -12.01 -9.01
C TRP A 470 -3.09 -11.98 -9.75
N HIS A 471 -2.08 -11.40 -9.10
CA HIS A 471 -0.76 -11.21 -9.65
C HIS A 471 0.30 -11.27 -8.55
N ASN A 472 1.52 -11.68 -8.94
CA ASN A 472 2.63 -11.92 -8.04
C ASN A 472 3.66 -10.76 -8.02
N GLY A 473 3.36 -9.58 -8.57
CA GLY A 473 4.27 -8.42 -8.54
C GLY A 473 5.67 -8.64 -9.16
N ASN A 474 5.94 -9.78 -9.82
CA ASN A 474 7.26 -10.23 -10.25
C ASN A 474 7.28 -10.55 -11.75
N ASN A 475 6.26 -11.26 -12.26
CA ASN A 475 6.03 -11.51 -13.68
C ASN A 475 4.52 -11.58 -13.97
N MET A 476 4.07 -11.10 -15.14
CA MET A 476 2.64 -11.06 -15.52
C MET A 476 2.07 -12.44 -15.89
N THR A 477 2.22 -13.42 -14.99
CA THR A 477 1.54 -14.71 -15.06
C THR A 477 0.09 -14.54 -14.62
N ASP A 478 -0.86 -14.82 -15.52
CA ASP A 478 -2.26 -15.05 -15.13
C ASP A 478 -2.36 -16.43 -14.47
N TYR A 479 -2.82 -16.44 -13.21
CA TYR A 479 -3.06 -17.65 -12.43
C TYR A 479 -4.50 -18.18 -12.56
N GLY A 480 -5.31 -17.61 -13.46
CA GLY A 480 -6.72 -17.94 -13.68
C GLY A 480 -7.68 -17.43 -12.59
N THR A 481 -7.14 -16.88 -11.50
CA THR A 481 -7.87 -16.55 -10.26
C THR A 481 -7.94 -15.03 -9.99
N TRP A 482 -8.67 -14.66 -8.95
CA TRP A 482 -8.93 -13.27 -8.54
C TRP A 482 -8.08 -12.88 -7.33
N ALA A 483 -7.73 -11.59 -7.24
CA ALA A 483 -6.93 -11.07 -6.15
C ALA A 483 -7.62 -11.31 -4.79
N PRO A 484 -6.93 -11.87 -3.77
CA PRO A 484 -7.52 -12.13 -2.47
C PRO A 484 -8.04 -10.86 -1.78
N VAL A 485 -9.09 -11.03 -0.96
CA VAL A 485 -9.67 -9.94 -0.16
C VAL A 485 -8.66 -9.43 0.88
N PHE A 486 -7.83 -10.31 1.45
CA PHE A 486 -6.73 -9.91 2.32
C PHE A 486 -5.59 -9.19 1.58
N GLN A 487 -5.67 -8.97 0.26
CA GLN A 487 -4.71 -8.18 -0.53
C GLN A 487 -5.33 -6.91 -1.13
N LEU A 488 -6.51 -6.99 -1.77
CA LEU A 488 -7.18 -5.85 -2.45
C LEU A 488 -8.61 -5.57 -1.94
N GLY A 489 -9.01 -6.17 -0.82
CA GLY A 489 -10.36 -6.04 -0.27
C GLY A 489 -11.41 -6.50 -1.26
N ASN A 490 -12.49 -5.75 -1.40
CA ASN A 490 -13.55 -6.05 -2.37
C ASN A 490 -13.19 -5.66 -3.81
N GLY A 491 -11.95 -5.23 -4.08
CA GLY A 491 -11.44 -4.89 -5.43
C GLY A 491 -11.34 -3.39 -5.69
N LEU A 492 -11.16 -3.03 -6.96
CA LEU A 492 -10.93 -1.64 -7.40
C LEU A 492 -12.20 -0.79 -7.25
N VAL A 493 -12.05 0.43 -6.74
CA VAL A 493 -13.15 1.41 -6.63
C VAL A 493 -13.73 1.78 -8.01
N ASN A 494 -15.04 1.63 -8.19
CA ASN A 494 -15.76 2.10 -9.37
C ASN A 494 -16.77 3.21 -9.00
N ALA A 495 -16.39 4.45 -9.27
CA ALA A 495 -17.18 5.63 -8.98
C ALA A 495 -18.53 5.65 -9.73
N THR A 496 -18.62 5.07 -10.93
CA THR A 496 -19.90 5.01 -11.67
C THR A 496 -20.90 4.04 -11.07
N LYS A 497 -20.45 2.89 -10.52
CA LYS A 497 -21.31 2.00 -9.71
C LYS A 497 -21.78 2.74 -8.45
N VAL A 498 -20.84 3.33 -7.69
CA VAL A 498 -21.13 4.14 -6.48
C VAL A 498 -22.12 5.27 -6.78
N MET A 499 -22.03 5.93 -7.94
CA MET A 499 -22.89 7.06 -8.28
C MET A 499 -24.31 6.66 -8.70
N ASN A 500 -24.46 5.56 -9.45
CA ASN A 500 -25.65 5.31 -10.26
C ASN A 500 -26.48 4.09 -9.83
N TYR A 501 -25.92 3.14 -9.08
CA TYR A 501 -26.66 1.96 -8.64
C TYR A 501 -27.85 2.33 -7.74
N GLN A 502 -29.00 1.68 -7.95
CA GLN A 502 -30.23 1.88 -7.18
C GLN A 502 -30.41 0.82 -6.09
N SER A 503 -29.75 -0.34 -6.22
CA SER A 503 -29.63 -1.31 -5.13
C SER A 503 -28.56 -0.88 -4.13
N GLU A 504 -28.88 -1.00 -2.83
CA GLU A 504 -27.93 -0.74 -1.73
C GLU A 504 -27.79 -1.95 -0.83
N LEU A 505 -26.56 -2.23 -0.37
CA LEU A 505 -26.27 -3.27 0.61
C LEU A 505 -25.92 -2.66 1.96
N SER A 506 -26.51 -3.18 3.03
CA SER A 506 -26.04 -2.97 4.41
C SER A 506 -25.68 -4.32 5.01
N PHE A 507 -24.43 -4.49 5.39
CA PHE A 507 -23.84 -5.77 5.80
C PHE A 507 -22.68 -5.54 6.76
N ALA A 508 -22.39 -6.54 7.60
CA ALA A 508 -21.05 -6.71 8.14
C ALA A 508 -20.20 -7.48 7.11
N LYS A 509 -18.90 -7.20 7.00
CA LYS A 509 -17.98 -8.01 6.18
C LYS A 509 -17.96 -9.44 6.74
N PHE A 510 -18.00 -10.46 5.88
CA PHE A 510 -18.18 -11.85 6.32
C PHE A 510 -16.86 -12.42 6.85
N ALA A 511 -16.48 -12.00 8.06
CA ALA A 511 -15.31 -12.49 8.79
C ALA A 511 -15.64 -13.86 9.38
N LEU A 512 -15.14 -14.91 8.73
CA LEU A 512 -15.53 -16.30 8.97
C LEU A 512 -14.85 -16.90 10.21
N ASN A 513 -13.85 -16.22 10.78
CA ASN A 513 -13.06 -16.64 11.95
C ASN A 513 -12.16 -17.87 11.67
N ASP A 514 -11.72 -18.59 12.71
CA ASP A 514 -10.94 -19.83 12.63
C ASP A 514 -11.81 -21.09 12.66
N THR A 515 -11.21 -22.27 12.44
CA THR A 515 -11.96 -23.53 12.25
C THR A 515 -12.65 -24.04 13.52
N VAL A 516 -12.15 -23.66 14.70
CA VAL A 516 -12.74 -24.03 16.00
C VAL A 516 -13.88 -23.07 16.38
N ASN A 517 -13.76 -21.80 15.98
CA ASN A 517 -14.68 -20.73 16.36
C ASN A 517 -15.49 -20.21 15.15
N PHE A 518 -15.72 -21.06 14.15
CA PHE A 518 -16.27 -20.70 12.85
C PHE A 518 -17.64 -20.00 12.92
N VAL A 519 -17.74 -18.84 12.28
CA VAL A 519 -18.97 -18.02 12.26
C VAL A 519 -19.88 -18.46 11.11
N HIS A 520 -20.87 -19.29 11.46
CA HIS A 520 -21.80 -19.98 10.56
C HIS A 520 -23.14 -19.24 10.35
N THR A 521 -23.17 -17.91 10.41
CA THR A 521 -24.32 -17.07 9.96
C THR A 521 -23.83 -15.64 9.71
N HIS A 522 -24.19 -15.02 8.58
CA HIS A 522 -23.86 -13.63 8.24
C HIS A 522 -25.00 -12.90 7.52
N SER A 523 -25.11 -11.59 7.79
CA SER A 523 -26.25 -10.76 7.43
C SER A 523 -26.02 -9.84 6.22
N VAL A 524 -26.98 -9.77 5.30
CA VAL A 524 -27.07 -8.68 4.31
C VAL A 524 -28.51 -8.18 4.10
N ASN A 525 -28.70 -6.91 4.36
CA ASN A 525 -29.88 -6.15 3.96
C ASN A 525 -29.69 -5.69 2.50
N ILE A 526 -30.65 -5.99 1.63
CA ILE A 526 -30.68 -5.48 0.24
C ILE A 526 -31.84 -4.48 0.14
N THR A 527 -31.52 -3.21 -0.11
CA THR A 527 -32.55 -2.16 -0.33
C THR A 527 -32.65 -1.86 -1.81
N ASN A 528 -33.84 -2.00 -2.38
CA ASN A 528 -34.16 -1.62 -3.75
C ASN A 528 -34.80 -0.22 -3.76
N ASN A 529 -34.11 0.77 -4.33
CA ASN A 529 -34.62 2.14 -4.47
C ASN A 529 -35.27 2.43 -5.85
N CYS A 530 -35.38 1.45 -6.75
CA CYS A 530 -36.14 1.60 -8.00
C CYS A 530 -37.66 1.66 -7.74
N THR A 531 -38.39 2.28 -8.67
CA THR A 531 -39.87 2.33 -8.67
C THR A 531 -40.55 0.99 -9.04
N GLY A 532 -39.80 -0.11 -9.10
CA GLY A 532 -40.27 -1.42 -9.52
C GLY A 532 -39.42 -2.56 -8.92
N PRO A 533 -39.93 -3.80 -8.92
CA PRO A 533 -39.26 -4.93 -8.28
C PRO A 533 -37.97 -5.32 -9.00
N ILE A 534 -36.96 -5.74 -8.21
CA ILE A 534 -35.74 -6.37 -8.70
C ILE A 534 -35.67 -7.78 -8.09
N THR A 535 -35.49 -8.78 -8.95
CA THR A 535 -35.05 -10.13 -8.54
C THR A 535 -33.54 -10.11 -8.40
N TYR A 536 -33.03 -10.65 -7.28
CA TYR A 536 -31.60 -10.79 -7.01
C TYR A 536 -31.15 -12.24 -7.06
N ARG A 537 -29.94 -12.48 -7.54
CA ARG A 537 -29.26 -13.78 -7.50
C ARG A 537 -27.91 -13.62 -6.81
N PHE A 538 -27.65 -14.47 -5.81
CA PHE A 538 -26.31 -14.60 -5.25
C PHE A 538 -25.44 -15.55 -6.10
N CYS A 539 -24.17 -15.21 -6.26
CA CYS A 539 -23.15 -16.06 -6.87
C CYS A 539 -21.88 -16.05 -6.01
N LEU A 540 -21.33 -17.23 -5.70
CA LEU A 540 -20.04 -17.36 -5.03
C LEU A 540 -18.91 -17.06 -6.02
N HIS A 541 -17.98 -16.19 -5.65
CA HIS A 541 -16.85 -15.76 -6.47
C HIS A 541 -15.55 -15.87 -5.66
N ALA A 542 -14.96 -17.07 -5.65
CA ALA A 542 -13.76 -17.38 -4.89
C ALA A 542 -12.52 -16.65 -5.46
N ALA A 543 -11.60 -16.27 -4.58
CA ALA A 543 -10.32 -15.67 -4.89
C ALA A 543 -9.16 -16.60 -4.46
N GLY A 544 -7.92 -16.21 -4.72
CA GLY A 544 -6.74 -16.96 -4.29
C GLY A 544 -6.69 -17.23 -2.78
N GLY A 545 -6.20 -18.42 -2.42
CA GLY A 545 -5.74 -18.74 -1.06
C GLY A 545 -4.28 -18.33 -0.85
N TYR A 546 -3.78 -18.50 0.38
CA TYR A 546 -2.39 -18.22 0.76
C TYR A 546 -2.01 -19.10 1.95
N GLU A 547 -0.87 -19.77 1.90
CA GLU A 547 -0.34 -20.49 3.05
C GLU A 547 0.48 -19.53 3.91
N VAL A 548 0.09 -19.37 5.17
CA VAL A 548 0.65 -18.38 6.11
C VAL A 548 1.96 -18.85 6.74
N LEU A 549 2.17 -20.16 6.81
CA LEU A 549 3.38 -20.80 7.35
C LEU A 549 4.19 -21.45 6.22
N ASP A 550 5.48 -21.62 6.44
CA ASP A 550 6.29 -22.54 5.62
C ASP A 550 6.13 -24.00 6.10
N ASP A 551 6.37 -24.98 5.23
CA ASP A 551 6.19 -26.40 5.55
C ASP A 551 7.50 -27.15 5.91
N THR A 552 8.64 -26.48 5.83
CA THR A 552 9.98 -27.05 6.08
C THR A 552 10.45 -26.88 7.54
N GLU A 553 9.97 -27.78 8.42
CA GLU A 553 10.48 -28.10 9.77
C GLU A 553 10.58 -26.99 10.86
N ALA A 554 10.50 -25.70 10.53
CA ALA A 554 10.30 -24.59 11.49
C ALA A 554 9.04 -23.79 11.10
N ALA A 555 8.22 -23.42 12.10
CA ALA A 555 6.89 -22.82 11.87
C ALA A 555 6.95 -21.29 11.64
N SER A 556 7.81 -20.86 10.73
CA SER A 556 8.01 -19.45 10.39
C SER A 556 6.83 -18.87 9.61
N ILE A 557 6.60 -17.55 9.72
CA ILE A 557 5.62 -16.85 8.89
C ILE A 557 6.20 -16.71 7.48
N LYS A 558 5.45 -17.20 6.49
CA LYS A 558 5.83 -17.18 5.09
C LYS A 558 5.92 -15.75 4.57
N MET A 559 7.14 -15.22 4.50
CA MET A 559 7.41 -13.84 4.10
C MET A 559 6.73 -13.46 2.79
N GLY A 560 6.46 -12.16 2.66
CA GLY A 560 6.00 -11.55 1.43
C GLY A 560 7.04 -11.59 0.31
N PRO A 561 6.76 -10.92 -0.81
CA PRO A 561 6.89 -11.60 -2.10
C PRO A 561 8.27 -11.98 -2.66
N GLN A 562 8.66 -13.21 -2.31
CA GLN A 562 9.25 -14.20 -3.23
C GLN A 562 8.20 -15.29 -3.57
N TYR A 563 7.21 -14.95 -4.40
CA TYR A 563 6.06 -15.82 -4.72
C TYR A 563 6.40 -17.03 -5.61
N THR A 564 7.13 -18.03 -5.12
CA THR A 564 7.27 -19.34 -5.81
C THR A 564 6.21 -20.34 -5.37
N ASN A 565 5.87 -20.36 -4.07
CA ASN A 565 5.10 -21.44 -3.45
C ASN A 565 3.66 -21.00 -3.11
N PHE A 566 2.97 -20.43 -4.10
CA PHE A 566 1.50 -20.35 -4.12
C PHE A 566 1.00 -21.43 -5.09
N VAL A 567 0.33 -22.45 -4.56
CA VAL A 567 -0.44 -23.40 -5.38
C VAL A 567 -1.87 -22.87 -5.45
N PRO A 568 -2.41 -22.54 -6.64
CA PRO A 568 -3.84 -22.33 -6.80
C PRO A 568 -4.54 -23.67 -6.55
N MET A 569 -5.08 -23.88 -5.35
CA MET A 569 -5.96 -25.01 -5.10
C MET A 569 -7.28 -24.75 -5.81
N ASP A 570 -7.76 -25.72 -6.60
CA ASP A 570 -9.15 -25.76 -7.03
C ASP A 570 -10.03 -25.89 -5.79
N VAL A 571 -10.63 -24.79 -5.33
CA VAL A 571 -11.41 -24.74 -4.06
C VAL A 571 -12.79 -25.40 -4.24
N THR A 572 -12.77 -26.72 -4.44
CA THR A 572 -13.95 -27.54 -4.69
C THR A 572 -14.16 -28.56 -3.57
N PRO A 573 -15.22 -28.46 -2.76
CA PRO A 573 -16.17 -27.36 -2.62
C PRO A 573 -15.90 -26.51 -1.37
N VAL A 574 -16.03 -25.18 -1.49
CA VAL A 574 -16.53 -24.36 -0.38
C VAL A 574 -17.85 -24.99 0.10
N PRO A 575 -18.10 -25.21 1.42
CA PRO A 575 -19.24 -26.01 1.84
C PRO A 575 -20.55 -25.45 1.31
N GLY A 576 -21.47 -26.35 0.97
CA GLY A 576 -22.66 -26.06 0.17
C GLY A 576 -23.41 -24.82 0.63
N VAL A 577 -23.11 -23.68 0.00
CA VAL A 577 -23.75 -22.39 0.30
C VAL A 577 -25.21 -22.52 -0.09
N THR A 578 -26.06 -22.72 0.92
CA THR A 578 -27.48 -22.96 0.71
C THR A 578 -28.16 -21.60 0.50
N PHE A 579 -28.03 -21.06 -0.70
CA PHE A 579 -28.84 -19.94 -1.16
C PHE A 579 -30.33 -20.33 -1.09
N PRO A 580 -31.25 -19.37 -0.90
CA PRO A 580 -32.68 -19.64 -1.07
C PRO A 580 -32.94 -20.28 -2.44
N GLU A 581 -33.69 -21.38 -2.48
CA GLU A 581 -33.97 -22.06 -3.75
C GLU A 581 -34.85 -21.20 -4.65
N GLY A 582 -34.33 -20.86 -5.83
CA GLY A 582 -34.94 -19.91 -6.76
C GLY A 582 -34.57 -18.45 -6.47
N GLY A 583 -34.46 -17.64 -7.52
CA GLY A 583 -34.20 -16.21 -7.39
C GLY A 583 -35.36 -15.52 -6.66
N PHE A 584 -35.08 -14.93 -5.50
CA PHE A 584 -36.08 -14.29 -4.67
C PHE A 584 -36.27 -12.81 -5.07
N THR A 585 -37.52 -12.35 -4.98
CA THR A 585 -37.86 -10.93 -5.15
C THR A 585 -37.79 -10.24 -3.79
N VAL A 586 -37.12 -9.09 -3.73
CA VAL A 586 -37.07 -8.26 -2.52
C VAL A 586 -38.11 -7.14 -2.66
N GLY A 587 -39.08 -7.10 -1.76
CA GLY A 587 -39.98 -5.97 -1.60
C GLY A 587 -39.24 -4.74 -1.05
N SER A 588 -39.79 -3.54 -1.22
CA SER A 588 -39.18 -2.34 -0.64
C SER A 588 -39.19 -2.42 0.89
N GLY A 589 -38.00 -2.67 1.49
CA GLY A 589 -37.78 -2.68 2.94
C GLY A 589 -37.47 -4.03 3.64
N GLU A 590 -37.11 -5.11 2.93
CA GLU A 590 -36.88 -6.46 3.54
C GLU A 590 -35.41 -6.95 3.57
N THR A 591 -35.07 -8.01 4.34
CA THR A 591 -33.68 -8.44 4.68
C THR A 591 -33.57 -9.92 5.12
N LYS A 592 -32.50 -10.69 4.74
CA LYS A 592 -32.23 -12.13 5.10
C LYS A 592 -30.70 -12.52 5.10
N GLU A 593 -30.30 -13.71 5.60
CA GLU A 593 -28.90 -14.09 5.99
C GLU A 593 -28.36 -15.49 5.48
N ALA A 594 -27.02 -15.74 5.44
CA ALA A 594 -26.34 -17.03 5.03
C ALA A 594 -24.82 -17.19 5.41
N SER A 595 -24.11 -18.33 5.17
CA SER A 595 -22.68 -18.60 5.59
C SER A 595 -21.97 -19.90 5.08
N SER A 596 -20.61 -20.05 5.16
CA SER A 596 -19.81 -21.33 5.00
C SER A 596 -18.26 -21.22 5.26
N ALA A 597 -17.49 -22.34 5.36
CA ALA A 597 -16.00 -22.40 5.58
C ALA A 597 -15.30 -23.78 5.31
N MET A 598 -14.05 -24.01 4.86
CA MET A 598 -12.75 -23.29 5.01
C MET A 598 -11.65 -23.91 4.08
N PRO A 599 -10.86 -23.12 3.32
CA PRO A 599 -9.37 -23.14 3.46
C PRO A 599 -8.79 -21.99 4.30
N LEU A 600 -7.55 -21.48 4.06
CA LEU A 600 -7.34 -20.01 4.07
C LEU A 600 -7.71 -19.50 2.68
N TYR A 601 -8.71 -18.63 2.67
CA TYR A 601 -9.62 -18.44 1.56
C TYR A 601 -10.26 -17.09 1.72
N SER A 602 -10.48 -16.46 0.58
CA SER A 602 -11.28 -15.27 0.51
C SER A 602 -12.02 -15.25 -0.82
N GLY A 603 -12.87 -14.26 -0.99
CA GLY A 603 -13.65 -14.09 -2.19
C GLY A 603 -14.83 -13.19 -1.92
N LYS A 604 -15.79 -13.22 -2.83
CA LYS A 604 -16.94 -12.34 -2.81
C LYS A 604 -18.21 -13.16 -2.96
N ILE A 605 -19.27 -12.77 -2.27
CA ILE A 605 -20.63 -13.10 -2.68
C ILE A 605 -21.08 -11.97 -3.61
N LEU A 606 -21.17 -12.26 -4.90
CA LEU A 606 -21.74 -11.33 -5.87
C LEU A 606 -23.26 -11.33 -5.71
N VAL A 607 -23.85 -10.15 -5.73
CA VAL A 607 -25.30 -9.92 -5.70
C VAL A 607 -25.68 -9.33 -7.06
N LEU A 608 -26.26 -10.17 -7.91
CA LEU A 608 -26.61 -9.84 -9.28
C LEU A 608 -28.09 -9.44 -9.35
N GLY A 609 -28.35 -8.17 -9.64
CA GLY A 609 -29.69 -7.63 -9.87
C GLY A 609 -30.16 -7.85 -11.30
N SER A 610 -31.44 -8.17 -11.47
CA SER A 610 -32.11 -8.31 -12.79
C SER A 610 -32.16 -7.03 -13.64
N ASN A 611 -31.78 -5.89 -13.06
CA ASN A 611 -31.52 -4.62 -13.73
C ASN A 611 -30.09 -4.48 -14.30
N GLY A 612 -29.23 -5.50 -14.14
CA GLY A 612 -27.84 -5.50 -14.61
C GLY A 612 -26.82 -4.97 -13.59
N GLU A 613 -27.23 -4.73 -12.34
CA GLU A 613 -26.32 -4.33 -11.27
C GLU A 613 -25.56 -5.52 -10.69
N GLU A 614 -24.24 -5.40 -10.59
CA GLU A 614 -23.36 -6.33 -9.85
C GLU A 614 -22.77 -5.61 -8.63
N LEU A 615 -23.21 -6.03 -7.45
CA LEU A 615 -22.66 -5.64 -6.14
C LEU A 615 -21.90 -6.83 -5.53
N ALA A 616 -21.01 -6.58 -4.56
CA ALA A 616 -20.19 -7.64 -3.95
C ALA A 616 -20.09 -7.53 -2.42
N ILE A 617 -20.05 -8.67 -1.72
CA ILE A 617 -19.81 -8.76 -0.27
C ILE A 617 -18.53 -9.57 -0.04
N PRO A 618 -17.49 -9.02 0.62
CA PRO A 618 -16.24 -9.75 0.86
C PRO A 618 -16.38 -10.77 2.01
N TYR A 619 -15.77 -11.95 1.82
CA TYR A 619 -15.60 -12.97 2.87
C TYR A 619 -14.13 -13.38 3.04
N MET A 620 -13.76 -13.84 4.23
CA MET A 620 -12.41 -14.32 4.55
C MET A 620 -12.44 -15.19 5.82
N GLY A 621 -11.67 -16.29 5.82
CA GLY A 621 -11.31 -17.01 7.05
C GLY A 621 -9.98 -17.75 6.93
N VAL A 622 -9.56 -18.38 8.03
CA VAL A 622 -8.35 -19.20 8.14
C VAL A 622 -8.73 -20.68 8.29
N ALA A 623 -8.01 -21.63 7.68
CA ALA A 623 -8.16 -23.07 7.95
C ALA A 623 -7.13 -23.51 8.98
N SER A 624 -7.42 -23.23 10.24
CA SER A 624 -6.54 -23.53 11.35
C SER A 624 -7.35 -23.55 12.64
N ASP A 625 -6.96 -24.44 13.56
CA ASP A 625 -7.10 -24.17 14.99
C ASP A 625 -5.94 -23.23 15.34
N ILE A 626 -6.21 -21.92 15.31
CA ILE A 626 -5.15 -20.91 15.48
C ILE A 626 -4.59 -21.01 16.89
N ARG A 627 -5.43 -21.32 17.88
CA ARG A 627 -5.03 -21.45 19.28
C ARG A 627 -4.03 -22.60 19.51
N ASN A 628 -4.22 -23.74 18.85
CA ASN A 628 -3.30 -24.88 18.97
C ASN A 628 -2.11 -24.80 18.00
N ASN A 629 -2.24 -24.12 16.86
CA ASN A 629 -1.10 -23.91 15.95
C ASN A 629 -0.16 -22.77 16.42
N PHE A 630 -0.65 -21.72 17.09
CA PHE A 630 0.22 -20.69 17.70
C PHE A 630 1.17 -21.27 18.77
N ARG A 631 0.83 -22.40 19.39
CA ARG A 631 1.72 -23.13 20.31
C ARG A 631 3.00 -23.69 19.65
N LYS A 632 3.07 -23.68 18.32
CA LYS A 632 4.22 -24.14 17.54
C LYS A 632 5.17 -23.00 17.11
N ILE A 633 4.76 -21.73 17.31
CA ILE A 633 5.56 -20.56 16.89
C ILE A 633 6.84 -20.43 17.70
N PHE A 634 6.82 -20.81 18.98
CA PHE A 634 8.04 -20.92 19.79
C PHE A 634 8.53 -22.36 19.76
N THR A 635 9.32 -22.69 18.73
CA THR A 635 10.02 -23.98 18.62
C THR A 635 11.20 -24.09 19.60
N PHE A 636 11.61 -22.96 20.19
CA PHE A 636 12.82 -22.78 21.00
C PHE A 636 14.10 -23.17 20.24
N ASN A 637 14.09 -23.01 18.91
CA ASN A 637 15.24 -23.19 18.05
C ASN A 637 16.26 -22.07 18.28
N LEU A 638 17.44 -22.45 18.78
CA LEU A 638 18.52 -21.54 19.14
C LEU A 638 19.55 -21.32 18.01
N SER A 639 19.32 -21.86 16.81
CA SER A 639 20.23 -21.63 15.68
C SER A 639 20.17 -20.17 15.22
N TYR A 640 21.29 -19.68 14.66
CA TYR A 640 21.45 -18.29 14.21
C TYR A 640 20.31 -17.74 13.33
N TYR A 641 19.72 -18.58 12.49
CA TYR A 641 18.74 -18.18 11.47
C TYR A 641 17.29 -18.11 11.95
N GLU A 642 16.98 -18.68 13.13
CA GLU A 642 15.60 -18.93 13.57
C GLU A 642 15.27 -18.11 14.84
N GLN A 643 15.95 -18.39 15.96
CA GLN A 643 15.78 -17.67 17.24
C GLN A 643 14.33 -17.70 17.80
N ASP A 644 13.63 -18.81 17.64
CA ASP A 644 12.18 -19.00 17.93
C ASP A 644 11.84 -19.05 19.44
N PHE A 645 12.07 -17.98 20.18
CA PHE A 645 11.75 -17.91 21.62
C PHE A 645 11.29 -16.51 22.08
N PRO A 646 10.47 -16.41 23.14
CA PRO A 646 10.03 -15.13 23.66
C PRO A 646 11.18 -14.26 24.17
N ARG A 647 11.28 -13.04 23.63
CA ARG A 647 12.20 -11.98 24.05
C ARG A 647 11.45 -10.83 24.71
N LEU A 648 11.93 -10.39 25.86
CA LEU A 648 11.51 -9.16 26.53
C LEU A 648 12.63 -8.12 26.40
N GLN A 649 12.26 -6.85 26.17
CA GLN A 649 13.20 -5.72 26.06
C GLN A 649 12.73 -4.59 26.96
N VAL A 650 13.54 -4.20 27.95
CA VAL A 650 13.14 -3.34 29.08
C VAL A 650 13.99 -2.06 29.12
N LYS A 651 13.36 -0.89 28.91
CA LYS A 651 13.98 0.44 29.09
C LYS A 651 13.62 0.99 30.48
N LEU A 652 14.58 1.00 31.40
CA LEU A 652 14.44 1.51 32.76
C LEU A 652 14.64 3.03 32.80
N ARG A 653 13.57 3.81 33.04
CA ARG A 653 13.68 5.28 33.23
C ARG A 653 14.37 5.68 34.54
N TYR A 654 14.49 4.77 35.49
CA TYR A 654 15.18 4.95 36.77
C TYR A 654 15.85 3.64 37.19
N GLY A 655 16.92 3.69 37.97
CA GLY A 655 17.65 2.48 38.39
C GLY A 655 16.80 1.55 39.27
N ALA A 656 17.07 0.24 39.18
CA ALA A 656 16.30 -0.81 39.83
C ALA A 656 17.20 -1.81 40.57
N GLN A 657 16.97 -1.98 41.88
CA GLN A 657 17.76 -2.91 42.70
C GLN A 657 17.58 -4.38 42.29
N VAL A 658 16.42 -4.73 41.75
CA VAL A 658 16.05 -6.08 41.29
C VAL A 658 15.18 -5.97 40.04
N LEU A 659 15.53 -6.70 38.98
CA LEU A 659 14.67 -6.96 37.81
C LEU A 659 14.58 -8.48 37.59
N ARG A 660 13.36 -8.96 37.35
CA ARG A 660 13.03 -10.38 37.17
C ARG A 660 12.01 -10.56 36.05
N TRP A 661 12.14 -11.63 35.29
CA TRP A 661 11.08 -12.14 34.42
C TRP A 661 10.85 -13.61 34.78
N ASP A 662 9.99 -13.81 35.76
CA ASP A 662 9.65 -15.11 36.33
C ASP A 662 8.56 -15.81 35.50
N ILE A 663 8.75 -17.11 35.24
CA ILE A 663 7.85 -17.97 34.47
C ILE A 663 7.15 -18.94 35.41
N PHE A 664 5.83 -19.05 35.29
CA PHE A 664 4.97 -19.88 36.15
C PHE A 664 4.09 -20.83 35.33
N GLU A 665 3.70 -21.92 35.97
CA GLU A 665 2.80 -22.96 35.43
C GLU A 665 1.41 -22.41 35.11
N ILE A 666 0.75 -23.02 34.12
CA ILE A 666 -0.57 -22.56 33.67
C ILE A 666 -1.62 -22.66 34.80
N GLY A 667 -2.26 -21.53 35.11
CA GLY A 667 -3.23 -21.42 36.20
C GLY A 667 -2.64 -21.00 37.56
N TRP A 668 -1.34 -20.71 37.63
CA TRP A 668 -0.74 -19.99 38.77
C TRP A 668 -1.43 -18.63 39.00
N LYS A 669 -1.40 -18.16 40.24
CA LYS A 669 -1.96 -16.87 40.67
C LYS A 669 -1.02 -16.24 41.68
N GLU A 670 -1.03 -14.91 41.77
CA GLU A 670 -0.23 -14.17 42.75
C GLU A 670 -0.56 -14.56 44.21
N THR A 671 -1.79 -14.98 44.50
CA THR A 671 -2.17 -15.56 45.80
C THR A 671 -1.51 -16.91 46.12
N SER A 672 -0.78 -17.50 45.18
CA SER A 672 -0.06 -18.78 45.31
C SER A 672 1.44 -18.62 45.57
N TRP A 673 1.92 -17.40 45.84
CA TRP A 673 3.28 -17.17 46.36
C TRP A 673 3.50 -17.94 47.68
N GLY A 674 4.31 -19.00 47.64
CA GLY A 674 4.73 -19.76 48.82
C GLY A 674 6.09 -19.28 49.37
N THR A 675 7.15 -19.44 48.56
CA THR A 675 8.52 -19.06 48.92
C THR A 675 9.02 -17.85 48.14
N TYR A 676 9.68 -16.89 48.80
CA TYR A 676 10.41 -15.80 48.15
C TYR A 676 11.89 -15.76 48.60
N PRO A 677 12.87 -15.66 47.68
CA PRO A 677 12.71 -15.75 46.22
C PRO A 677 12.17 -17.13 45.80
N PRO A 678 11.46 -17.22 44.66
CA PRO A 678 10.84 -18.47 44.23
C PRO A 678 11.89 -19.50 43.81
N ILE A 679 11.59 -20.78 44.05
CA ILE A 679 12.50 -21.92 43.84
C ILE A 679 11.97 -22.75 42.67
N PRO A 680 12.75 -22.98 41.59
CA PRO A 680 12.26 -23.72 40.42
C PRO A 680 11.68 -25.09 40.79
N GLY A 681 10.50 -25.40 40.28
CA GLY A 681 9.75 -26.62 40.60
C GLY A 681 8.95 -26.57 41.92
N LYS A 682 8.87 -25.42 42.59
CA LYS A 682 7.98 -25.20 43.75
C LYS A 682 6.94 -24.12 43.46
N ASP A 683 5.81 -24.19 44.15
CA ASP A 683 4.79 -23.13 44.22
C ASP A 683 4.28 -22.67 42.83
N GLY A 684 4.39 -23.54 41.81
CA GLY A 684 4.07 -23.26 40.41
C GLY A 684 5.12 -22.45 39.64
N PHE A 685 6.29 -22.14 40.21
CA PHE A 685 7.37 -21.45 39.52
C PHE A 685 8.22 -22.43 38.67
N VAL A 686 8.29 -22.19 37.37
CA VAL A 686 9.03 -23.01 36.39
C VAL A 686 10.51 -22.64 36.40
N GLY A 687 10.80 -21.34 36.49
CA GLY A 687 12.14 -20.76 36.32
C GLY A 687 12.04 -19.32 35.85
N MET A 688 13.17 -18.71 35.51
CA MET A 688 13.27 -17.30 35.14
C MET A 688 14.01 -17.17 33.81
N ALA A 689 13.64 -16.17 33.00
CA ALA A 689 14.35 -15.88 31.76
C ALA A 689 15.82 -15.52 32.03
N ALA A 690 16.69 -15.84 31.08
CA ALA A 690 18.11 -15.50 31.12
C ALA A 690 18.37 -14.23 30.30
N THR A 691 19.53 -13.59 30.53
CA THR A 691 20.13 -12.62 29.62
C THR A 691 21.56 -13.06 29.30
N TRP A 692 22.16 -12.46 28.28
CA TRP A 692 23.50 -12.78 27.83
C TRP A 692 24.57 -11.90 28.50
N ASP A 693 25.67 -12.51 28.93
CA ASP A 693 26.85 -11.88 29.52
C ASP A 693 27.94 -11.71 28.46
N ASN A 694 27.70 -10.81 27.51
CA ASN A 694 28.79 -10.26 26.72
C ASN A 694 28.49 -8.81 26.40
N GLU A 695 29.49 -7.94 26.47
CA GLU A 695 29.31 -6.52 26.78
C GLU A 695 28.37 -5.81 25.79
N LYS A 696 27.11 -5.64 26.22
CA LYS A 696 26.00 -4.87 25.61
C LYS A 696 25.47 -5.29 24.22
N HIS A 697 26.13 -6.13 23.42
CA HIS A 697 26.03 -5.98 21.95
C HIS A 697 25.61 -7.18 21.07
N SER A 698 25.15 -8.33 21.61
CA SER A 698 24.53 -9.37 20.76
C SER A 698 23.01 -9.21 20.63
N ALA A 699 22.48 -9.42 19.42
CA ALA A 699 21.05 -9.43 19.12
C ALA A 699 20.43 -10.85 19.10
N TYR A 700 21.26 -11.88 19.28
CA TYR A 700 20.96 -13.30 19.15
C TYR A 700 21.82 -14.14 20.11
N PHE A 701 21.43 -15.39 20.38
CA PHE A 701 22.26 -16.41 21.03
C PHE A 701 22.45 -17.57 20.07
N ASP A 702 23.70 -18.02 19.89
CA ASP A 702 24.00 -19.21 19.09
C ASP A 702 24.86 -20.19 19.90
N PRO A 703 24.30 -21.32 20.37
CA PRO A 703 24.96 -22.26 21.27
C PRO A 703 26.08 -23.09 20.62
N ASP A 704 26.33 -22.96 19.32
CA ASP A 704 27.49 -23.56 18.65
C ASP A 704 28.71 -22.63 18.63
N PHE A 705 28.54 -21.34 18.93
CA PHE A 705 29.61 -20.32 18.99
C PHE A 705 29.76 -19.63 20.35
N HIS A 706 28.75 -19.68 21.19
CA HIS A 706 28.64 -18.90 22.44
C HIS A 706 28.54 -19.83 23.67
N ASP A 707 29.27 -19.53 24.74
CA ASP A 707 29.42 -20.42 25.90
C ASP A 707 28.19 -20.41 26.85
N GLU A 708 27.70 -21.57 27.29
CA GLU A 708 26.56 -21.64 28.21
C GLU A 708 26.82 -21.01 29.61
N PHE A 709 28.09 -20.73 29.94
CA PHE A 709 28.45 -19.96 31.14
C PHE A 709 28.27 -18.44 30.99
N ASP A 710 28.25 -17.90 29.77
CA ASP A 710 27.94 -16.51 29.46
C ASP A 710 26.42 -16.22 29.53
N LEU A 711 25.60 -17.10 30.13
CA LEU A 711 24.18 -16.82 30.42
C LEU A 711 24.02 -16.23 31.84
N VAL A 712 23.90 -14.90 31.93
CA VAL A 712 23.45 -14.23 33.17
C VAL A 712 22.05 -14.74 33.54
N ARG A 713 21.95 -15.32 34.72
CA ARG A 713 20.68 -15.76 35.30
C ARG A 713 20.13 -14.64 36.15
N GLY A 714 18.83 -14.40 36.08
CA GLY A 714 18.17 -13.48 37.01
C GLY A 714 18.23 -13.97 38.47
N PRO A 715 17.84 -13.13 39.46
CA PRO A 715 17.47 -11.74 39.31
C PRO A 715 18.65 -10.90 38.83
N LEU A 716 18.41 -10.00 37.87
CA LEU A 716 19.35 -8.92 37.64
C LEU A 716 19.29 -7.97 38.84
N THR A 717 20.44 -7.48 39.30
CA THR A 717 20.52 -6.63 40.50
C THR A 717 21.33 -5.37 40.26
N GLU A 718 21.05 -4.31 41.03
CA GLU A 718 21.73 -3.00 40.97
C GLU A 718 21.80 -2.42 39.55
N LEU A 719 20.69 -2.50 38.81
CA LEU A 719 20.60 -2.01 37.43
C LEU A 719 20.54 -0.48 37.39
N ALA A 720 21.32 0.09 36.47
CA ALA A 720 21.25 1.50 36.14
C ALA A 720 19.93 1.84 35.41
N ARG A 721 19.60 3.12 35.34
CA ARG A 721 18.68 3.63 34.31
C ARG A 721 19.35 3.55 32.95
N ASP A 722 18.57 3.45 31.89
CA ASP A 722 19.07 3.61 30.52
C ASP A 722 19.63 5.03 30.29
N ASP A 723 20.68 5.11 29.47
CA ASP A 723 21.10 6.33 28.78
C ASP A 723 21.38 6.02 27.30
N TYR A 724 21.55 7.07 26.48
CA TYR A 724 21.68 6.98 25.02
C TYR A 724 22.80 6.02 24.53
N ASN A 725 23.80 5.72 25.35
CA ASN A 725 24.95 4.86 25.04
C ASN A 725 24.80 3.42 25.56
N TYR A 726 23.63 3.05 26.06
CA TYR A 726 23.32 1.75 26.65
C TYR A 726 22.01 1.23 26.02
N PRO A 727 22.02 0.10 25.29
CA PRO A 727 20.78 -0.49 24.79
C PRO A 727 19.96 -1.05 25.96
N PRO A 728 18.61 -1.06 25.86
CA PRO A 728 17.73 -1.56 26.90
C PRO A 728 17.93 -3.05 27.14
N TYR A 729 17.81 -3.46 28.41
CA TYR A 729 18.03 -4.83 28.86
C TYR A 729 17.16 -5.83 28.09
N GLN A 730 17.78 -6.81 27.44
CA GLN A 730 17.09 -7.89 26.75
C GLN A 730 17.16 -9.18 27.56
N ALA A 731 16.01 -9.78 27.84
CA ALA A 731 15.92 -11.10 28.44
C ALA A 731 15.24 -12.07 27.46
N TRP A 732 15.68 -13.32 27.47
CA TRP A 732 15.24 -14.39 26.57
C TRP A 732 14.75 -15.57 27.41
N TRP A 733 13.50 -15.98 27.19
CA TRP A 733 13.02 -17.24 27.77
C TRP A 733 13.48 -18.40 26.88
N LEU A 734 14.72 -18.86 27.07
CA LEU A 734 15.33 -19.97 26.36
C LEU A 734 14.82 -21.36 26.84
N GLY A 735 13.53 -21.47 27.11
CA GLY A 735 12.89 -22.71 27.57
C GLY A 735 13.52 -23.27 28.86
N ARG A 736 13.99 -24.52 28.81
CA ARG A 736 14.52 -25.23 29.99
C ARG A 736 15.93 -24.84 30.43
N LEU A 737 16.66 -23.97 29.70
CA LEU A 737 17.98 -23.48 30.16
C LEU A 737 17.92 -22.80 31.55
N ALA A 738 16.74 -22.28 31.95
CA ALA A 738 16.48 -21.72 33.27
C ALA A 738 16.77 -22.68 34.45
N ASN A 739 16.96 -23.99 34.23
CA ASN A 739 17.33 -24.96 35.27
C ASN A 739 18.75 -25.54 35.16
N GLY A 740 19.56 -25.08 34.20
CA GLY A 740 20.93 -25.59 33.98
C GLY A 740 21.01 -26.91 33.23
N GLN A 741 20.03 -27.24 32.39
CA GLN A 741 20.13 -28.31 31.39
C GLN A 741 20.00 -27.74 29.96
N LYS A 742 20.84 -28.23 29.05
CA LYS A 742 20.83 -27.87 27.62
C LYS A 742 19.42 -28.02 27.01
N VAL A 743 18.97 -27.00 26.25
CA VAL A 743 17.75 -27.12 25.43
C VAL A 743 17.91 -28.30 24.48
N LYS A 744 16.94 -29.20 24.47
CA LYS A 744 16.75 -30.12 23.37
C LYS A 744 15.72 -29.47 22.44
N PRO A 745 16.00 -29.27 21.15
CA PRO A 745 14.99 -28.80 20.20
C PRO A 745 13.73 -29.66 20.29
N GLY A 746 12.56 -29.01 20.31
CA GLY A 746 11.27 -29.69 20.45
C GLY A 746 10.19 -28.80 21.06
N ASN A 747 8.92 -29.21 20.89
CA ASN A 747 7.78 -28.44 21.36
C ASN A 747 7.69 -28.41 22.89
N TYR A 748 7.80 -27.22 23.48
CA TYR A 748 7.49 -26.94 24.88
C TYR A 748 6.05 -26.41 24.96
N VAL A 749 5.12 -27.28 25.40
CA VAL A 749 3.65 -27.12 25.30
C VAL A 749 3.02 -26.57 26.58
#